data_AF-A0A953HNH0-F1
#
_entry.id   AF-A0A953HNH0-F1
#
_cell.length_a   1.000
_cell.length_b   1.000
_cell.length_c   1.000
_cell.angle_alpha   90.00
_cell.angle_beta   90.00
_cell.angle_gamma   90.00
#
_symmetry.space_group_name_H-M   'P 1'
#
loop_
_entity.id
_entity.type
_entity.pdbx_description
1 polymer ?
#
loop_
_entity_poly.entity_id
_entity_poly.type
_entity_poly.pdbx_seq_one_letter_code
_entity_poly.pdbx_strand_id
1 'polypeptide(L)'
;MINNSYLLGLFGGASTFAPDTTTTAALNQAARKQPTPPWSTTVEAPKPDALVRAALGGRKFINEDAARLDVKTAPADYRKLFALYQGLDTLNALANRSATKGIGSLELAQLDKRFSAGLAEISSWLSAAEFDDVRMVGGTSKMTSKTTAAVPRDSARSITGPIHERSVDTQVAAFQGDTRFSITIKVPVGISDSQTTAIAIDLADMGATPRTLDNVLSHINGKLEAGGFQTRLGREQIKAEARTIQVNGKPVTLPAGPDKWALAIRGTSTETVGFTTPETSDAVYVVQSAGTAGAAQLLKFQSDGGAAAAPTAGGVGETHWVDGRLSQDALPAGVENVRASAVGPDGTLWIVADVTAGPDTQPIKGVQDVALMKYDTAGRLVATRTLGAASTASGYAIAVDANGDVAVAGSVTGALGTSASDAGKTGQVADTADSFVTVFDKDGQELWTQRRGARAADEATSVSFGADGMVYIGGRARSAITGAAALGGWDGYVQAFKAGEPYPTAGITVSATATAQFGTGSDDRVDAMTIDGSNLYTAGVENGRAVVRHFTLDAAGAPTLASTRDLGTITGEIRGVAVSGGNVILTGTSRDSGLSAGTVNSAHSGGKDVFIATLSGDLTASAADRMTWYGGAGEDSAADVKVHDGKVWITGVADRDPVADKDDPTRGYLARIDPLSGAVEYERTWSGDGDQARPLTLAVATGGASVLDRLGLPKGEIDQSDSKRLVDATSLRVGDRFYVSPRRRRPLGVRHHHRQGHAGQPRPQDRDRIERQAEGHSGVRGRFRDGQGRRDHHHDGRLPAPLDHGPRRQVGRRSHPRRDRAGRIGGTGSVVWLHRGFGGGRRAQDLRPRPARQPSARRRGGGQDGR
;
A
#
# COMPACT_ATOMS: atom_id res chain seq x y z
N MET A 1 -3.74 40.86 7.73
CA MET A 1 -3.92 40.04 6.51
C MET A 1 -3.46 40.78 5.27
N ILE A 2 -2.24 40.47 4.83
CA ILE A 2 -1.72 40.81 3.49
C ILE A 2 -2.45 39.92 2.48
N ASN A 3 -3.02 40.50 1.42
CA ASN A 3 -3.61 39.70 0.33
C ASN A 3 -2.53 39.45 -0.75
N ASN A 4 -2.23 38.17 -0.97
CA ASN A 4 -1.07 37.65 -1.71
C ASN A 4 -1.20 37.66 -3.24
N SER A 5 -2.25 38.29 -3.78
CA SER A 5 -2.57 38.28 -5.21
C SER A 5 -1.48 38.88 -6.13
N TYR A 6 -0.54 39.68 -5.60
CA TYR A 6 0.55 40.26 -6.39
C TYR A 6 1.88 39.49 -6.37
N LEU A 7 2.11 38.60 -5.39
CA LEU A 7 3.35 37.78 -5.34
C LEU A 7 3.38 36.73 -6.46
N LEU A 8 2.22 36.33 -6.98
CA LEU A 8 2.07 35.42 -8.12
C LEU A 8 2.44 36.05 -9.47
N GLY A 9 2.42 37.38 -9.60
CA GLY A 9 2.78 38.08 -10.84
C GLY A 9 4.29 38.14 -11.12
N LEU A 10 5.14 37.82 -10.13
CA LEU A 10 6.59 37.85 -10.27
C LEU A 10 7.18 36.57 -10.91
N PHE A 11 6.40 35.49 -10.98
CA PHE A 11 6.82 34.20 -11.55
C PHE A 11 5.84 33.71 -12.63
N GLY A 12 5.84 34.42 -13.76
CA GLY A 12 5.48 33.85 -15.07
C GLY A 12 4.06 34.12 -15.58
N GLY A 13 3.96 34.29 -16.90
CA GLY A 13 2.72 34.16 -17.65
C GLY A 13 2.11 35.48 -18.10
N ALA A 14 2.47 35.90 -19.31
CA ALA A 14 1.64 36.83 -20.08
C ALA A 14 0.27 36.16 -20.32
N SER A 15 -0.77 36.63 -19.64
CA SER A 15 -2.15 36.40 -20.06
C SER A 15 -2.74 37.73 -20.51
N THR A 16 -2.86 37.87 -21.82
CA THR A 16 -3.56 38.98 -22.47
C THR A 16 -5.05 38.77 -22.33
N PHE A 17 -5.70 39.49 -21.42
CA PHE A 17 -7.13 39.72 -21.47
C PHE A 17 -7.39 41.07 -22.14
N ALA A 18 -8.12 41.03 -23.26
CA ALA A 18 -8.59 42.23 -23.96
C ALA A 18 -9.68 42.94 -23.12
N PRO A 19 -9.73 44.29 -23.12
CA PRO A 19 -10.79 45.02 -22.43
C PRO A 19 -12.00 45.19 -23.35
N ASP A 20 -13.15 44.67 -22.92
CA ASP A 20 -14.43 45.06 -23.50
C ASP A 20 -14.90 46.36 -22.83
N THR A 21 -15.27 47.33 -23.64
CA THR A 21 -15.63 48.68 -23.22
C THR A 21 -17.13 48.78 -22.94
N THR A 22 -17.46 49.68 -22.01
CA THR A 22 -18.80 50.20 -21.68
C THR A 22 -19.58 49.50 -20.55
N THR A 23 -19.43 50.03 -19.33
CA THR A 23 -20.51 50.68 -18.56
C THR A 23 -19.94 51.26 -17.27
N THR A 24 -19.59 52.55 -17.32
CA THR A 24 -19.28 53.38 -16.16
C THR A 24 -20.58 53.79 -15.45
N ALA A 25 -20.88 53.16 -14.32
CA ALA A 25 -21.73 53.75 -13.28
C ALA A 25 -21.43 53.14 -11.90
N ALA A 26 -20.89 53.98 -11.02
CA ALA A 26 -20.94 53.88 -9.56
C ALA A 26 -20.40 52.59 -8.90
N LEU A 27 -19.08 52.35 -9.00
CA LEU A 27 -18.38 51.72 -7.89
C LEU A 27 -18.03 52.82 -6.89
N ASN A 28 -18.70 52.81 -5.74
CA ASN A 28 -18.20 53.41 -4.51
C ASN A 28 -16.71 53.09 -4.40
N GLN A 29 -15.85 54.12 -4.33
CA GLN A 29 -14.44 53.93 -3.98
C GLN A 29 -14.40 53.32 -2.58
N ALA A 30 -14.37 52.00 -2.50
CA ALA A 30 -13.97 51.30 -1.30
C ALA A 30 -12.58 51.85 -0.94
N ALA A 31 -12.47 52.45 0.25
CA ALA A 31 -11.21 52.98 0.75
C ALA A 31 -10.12 51.92 0.56
N ARG A 32 -9.07 52.25 -0.20
CA ARG A 32 -7.97 51.33 -0.48
C ARG A 32 -7.42 50.79 0.84
N LYS A 33 -7.58 49.49 1.10
CA LYS A 33 -7.07 48.82 2.31
C LYS A 33 -5.57 48.48 2.21
N GLN A 34 -4.98 48.63 1.02
CA GLN A 34 -3.60 48.24 0.73
C GLN A 34 -2.84 49.41 0.10
N PRO A 35 -1.56 49.59 0.47
CA PRO A 35 -0.73 50.64 -0.12
C PRO A 35 -0.33 50.27 -1.56
N THR A 36 -0.15 51.28 -2.40
CA THR A 36 0.32 51.12 -3.79
C THR A 36 1.75 50.57 -3.78
N PRO A 37 2.02 49.44 -4.47
CA PRO A 37 3.34 48.84 -4.47
C PRO A 37 4.36 49.68 -5.27
N PRO A 38 5.64 49.71 -4.85
CA PRO A 38 6.67 50.51 -5.51
C PRO A 38 7.02 50.06 -6.93
N TRP A 39 6.60 48.86 -7.34
CA TRP A 39 6.73 48.33 -8.70
C TRP A 39 5.46 48.51 -9.55
N SER A 40 4.48 49.28 -9.07
CA SER A 40 3.28 49.60 -9.87
C SER A 40 3.64 50.46 -11.07
N THR A 41 3.02 50.19 -12.22
CA THR A 41 3.12 51.02 -13.45
C THR A 41 2.57 52.44 -13.28
N THR A 42 1.86 52.71 -12.17
CA THR A 42 1.31 54.02 -11.82
C THR A 42 2.26 54.87 -10.96
N VAL A 43 3.41 54.32 -10.56
CA VAL A 43 4.45 55.02 -9.78
C VAL A 43 5.65 55.27 -10.68
N GLU A 44 6.17 56.50 -10.71
CA GLU A 44 7.40 56.80 -11.45
C GLU A 44 8.59 56.15 -10.75
N ALA A 45 9.13 55.09 -11.35
CA ALA A 45 10.27 54.36 -10.80
C ALA A 45 11.56 55.22 -10.84
N PRO A 46 12.43 55.13 -9.81
CA PRO A 46 13.73 55.80 -9.85
C PRO A 46 14.55 55.36 -11.07
N LYS A 47 15.16 56.31 -11.78
CA LYS A 47 16.05 55.98 -12.90
C LYS A 47 17.23 55.13 -12.39
N PRO A 48 17.64 54.05 -13.09
CA PRO A 48 18.75 53.19 -12.66
C PRO A 48 20.04 53.95 -12.30
N ASP A 49 20.37 55.01 -13.06
CA ASP A 49 21.54 55.86 -12.80
C ASP A 49 21.45 56.67 -11.50
N ALA A 50 20.23 56.97 -11.02
CA ALA A 50 20.02 57.61 -9.73
C ALA A 50 20.21 56.62 -8.57
N LEU A 51 19.77 55.37 -8.74
CA LEU A 51 19.98 54.30 -7.76
C LEU A 51 21.47 53.95 -7.60
N VAL A 52 22.18 53.82 -8.72
CA VAL A 52 23.64 53.58 -8.72
C VAL A 52 24.38 54.71 -8.02
N ARG A 53 24.08 55.98 -8.35
CA ARG A 53 24.71 57.14 -7.69
C ARG A 53 24.40 57.19 -6.19
N ALA A 54 23.15 56.94 -5.79
CA ALA A 54 22.77 56.94 -4.39
C ALA A 54 23.47 55.81 -3.60
N ALA A 55 23.58 54.62 -4.19
CA ALA A 55 24.27 53.49 -3.60
C ALA A 55 25.77 53.76 -3.45
N LEU A 56 26.43 54.28 -4.49
CA LEU A 56 27.85 54.66 -4.44
C LEU A 56 28.11 55.85 -3.49
N GLY A 57 27.12 56.73 -3.31
CA GLY A 57 27.13 57.79 -2.30
C GLY A 57 26.92 57.31 -0.85
N GLY A 58 26.85 56.00 -0.61
CA GLY A 58 26.81 55.42 0.74
C GLY A 58 25.41 55.30 1.35
N ARG A 59 24.33 55.51 0.58
CA ARG A 59 22.96 55.35 1.08
C ARG A 59 22.67 53.89 1.43
N LYS A 60 22.07 53.64 2.61
CA LYS A 60 21.62 52.30 3.04
C LYS A 60 20.73 51.63 1.99
N PHE A 61 20.89 50.33 1.84
CA PHE A 61 20.07 49.51 0.93
C PHE A 61 18.70 49.22 1.53
N ILE A 62 18.63 48.98 2.84
CA ILE A 62 17.36 48.81 3.55
C ILE A 62 17.10 50.04 4.41
N ASN A 63 15.96 50.70 4.15
CA ASN A 63 15.46 51.78 4.98
C ASN A 63 13.94 51.69 5.06
N GLU A 64 13.43 51.12 6.16
CA GLU A 64 12.00 50.99 6.41
C GLU A 64 11.31 52.36 6.43
N ASP A 65 11.94 53.39 7.00
CA ASP A 65 11.35 54.73 7.11
C ASP A 65 11.26 55.48 5.78
N ALA A 66 11.97 55.02 4.73
CA ALA A 66 11.90 55.59 3.40
C ALA A 66 10.69 55.09 2.58
N ALA A 67 10.08 53.96 2.96
CA ALA A 67 8.93 53.40 2.26
C ALA A 67 7.65 54.15 2.64
N ARG A 68 7.20 55.06 1.75
CA ARG A 68 5.96 55.83 1.93
C ARG A 68 4.75 54.95 1.59
N LEU A 69 3.89 54.70 2.57
CA LEU A 69 2.59 54.07 2.34
C LEU A 69 1.57 55.17 2.08
N ASP A 70 0.93 55.13 0.92
CA ASP A 70 -0.19 56.01 0.54
C ASP A 70 -1.48 55.65 1.30
N VAL A 71 -1.51 54.49 1.97
CA VAL A 71 -2.55 54.08 2.92
C VAL A 71 -1.99 54.10 4.34
N LYS A 72 -2.41 55.08 5.15
CA LYS A 72 -1.90 55.31 6.52
C LYS A 72 -2.24 54.19 7.52
N THR A 73 -3.30 53.43 7.27
CA THR A 73 -3.78 52.35 8.14
C THR A 73 -3.23 50.97 7.76
N ALA A 74 -2.30 50.90 6.80
CA ALA A 74 -1.75 49.63 6.35
C ALA A 74 -0.82 49.00 7.41
N PRO A 75 -0.79 47.66 7.53
CA PRO A 75 0.13 46.94 8.43
C PRO A 75 1.60 47.32 8.22
N ALA A 76 2.38 47.31 9.30
CA ALA A 76 3.80 47.65 9.27
C ALA A 76 4.63 46.74 8.34
N ASP A 77 4.19 45.50 8.14
CA ASP A 77 4.82 44.53 7.23
C ASP A 77 4.94 45.04 5.79
N TYR A 78 4.01 45.88 5.30
CA TYR A 78 4.14 46.49 3.96
C TYR A 78 5.35 47.40 3.85
N ARG A 79 5.69 48.13 4.91
CA ARG A 79 6.85 49.02 4.94
C ARG A 79 8.15 48.21 4.86
N LYS A 80 8.21 47.10 5.59
CA LYS A 80 9.34 46.14 5.58
C LYS A 80 9.52 45.49 4.21
N LEU A 81 8.42 45.04 3.59
CA LEU A 81 8.45 44.44 2.25
C LEU A 81 8.87 45.44 1.15
N PHE A 82 8.40 46.68 1.22
CA PHE A 82 8.78 47.71 0.25
C PHE A 82 10.23 48.15 0.40
N ALA A 83 10.73 48.25 1.63
CA ALA A 83 12.14 48.51 1.90
C ALA A 83 13.04 47.37 1.38
N LEU A 84 12.62 46.12 1.56
CA LEU A 84 13.30 44.95 0.98
C LEU A 84 13.35 45.02 -0.55
N TYR A 85 12.22 45.33 -1.18
CA TYR A 85 12.15 45.49 -2.64
C TYR A 85 13.10 46.59 -3.13
N GLN A 86 13.10 47.77 -2.50
CA GLN A 86 13.99 48.88 -2.87
C GLN A 86 15.48 48.53 -2.71
N GLY A 87 15.84 47.77 -1.68
CA GLY A 87 17.20 47.28 -1.48
C GLY A 87 17.64 46.31 -2.60
N LEU A 88 16.76 45.38 -2.97
CA LEU A 88 17.01 44.43 -4.06
C LEU A 88 17.07 45.13 -5.43
N ASP A 89 16.22 46.11 -5.69
CA ASP A 89 16.23 46.88 -6.92
C ASP A 89 17.52 47.72 -7.06
N THR A 90 18.00 48.27 -5.95
CA THR A 90 19.30 48.96 -5.91
C THR A 90 20.47 48.01 -6.20
N LEU A 91 20.45 46.78 -5.66
CA LEU A 91 21.45 45.75 -6.00
C LEU A 91 21.40 45.37 -7.49
N ASN A 92 20.19 45.22 -8.04
CA ASN A 92 19.99 44.94 -9.46
C ASN A 92 20.53 46.09 -10.33
N ALA A 93 20.30 47.34 -9.95
CA ALA A 93 20.86 48.50 -10.65
C ALA A 93 22.40 48.53 -10.64
N LEU A 94 23.04 48.18 -9.52
CA LEU A 94 24.50 48.05 -9.42
C LEU A 94 25.03 46.92 -10.32
N ALA A 95 24.37 45.75 -10.31
CA ALA A 95 24.73 44.63 -11.17
C ALA A 95 24.58 45.00 -12.66
N ASN A 96 23.49 45.64 -13.04
CA ASN A 96 23.25 46.09 -14.41
C ASN A 96 24.27 47.14 -14.85
N ARG A 97 24.65 48.08 -13.97
CA ARG A 97 25.75 49.01 -14.26
C ARG A 97 27.03 48.24 -14.52
N SER A 98 27.42 47.31 -13.66
CA SER A 98 28.66 46.52 -13.81
C SER A 98 28.72 45.72 -15.12
N ALA A 99 27.56 45.40 -15.71
CA ALA A 99 27.44 44.68 -16.97
C ALA A 99 27.57 45.56 -18.23
N THR A 100 27.65 46.89 -18.09
CA THR A 100 27.78 47.80 -19.25
C THR A 100 29.20 47.82 -19.84
N LYS A 101 29.29 47.84 -21.18
CA LYS A 101 30.58 47.86 -21.89
C LYS A 101 31.30 49.20 -21.68
N GLY A 102 32.61 49.14 -21.44
CA GLY A 102 33.47 50.33 -21.33
C GLY A 102 33.68 50.86 -19.91
N ILE A 103 33.23 50.15 -18.87
CA ILE A 103 33.51 50.50 -17.47
C ILE A 103 34.99 50.27 -17.13
N GLY A 104 35.61 51.26 -16.50
CA GLY A 104 36.98 51.18 -16.00
C GLY A 104 37.11 50.26 -14.79
N SER A 105 38.28 49.63 -14.62
CA SER A 105 38.54 48.67 -13.52
C SER A 105 38.32 49.26 -12.12
N LEU A 106 38.58 50.55 -11.92
CA LEU A 106 38.35 51.25 -10.66
C LEU A 106 36.86 51.38 -10.33
N GLU A 107 36.03 51.69 -11.32
CA GLU A 107 34.58 51.78 -11.15
C GLU A 107 33.98 50.40 -10.91
N LEU A 108 34.44 49.37 -11.62
CA LEU A 108 34.02 47.98 -11.41
C LEU A 108 34.30 47.53 -9.96
N ALA A 109 35.49 47.82 -9.43
CA ALA A 109 35.84 47.49 -8.05
C ALA A 109 34.98 48.23 -7.02
N GLN A 110 34.57 49.47 -7.31
CA GLN A 110 33.65 50.22 -6.45
C GLN A 110 32.23 49.65 -6.48
N LEU A 111 31.72 49.26 -7.66
CA LEU A 111 30.42 48.62 -7.82
C LEU A 111 30.37 47.28 -7.09
N ASP A 112 31.39 46.44 -7.25
CA ASP A 112 31.48 45.12 -6.61
C ASP A 112 31.54 45.21 -5.08
N LYS A 113 32.38 46.13 -4.57
CA LYS A 113 32.44 46.42 -3.13
C LYS A 113 31.09 46.88 -2.59
N ARG A 114 30.37 47.74 -3.32
CA ARG A 114 29.09 48.25 -2.86
C ARG A 114 27.98 47.21 -2.97
N PHE A 115 27.97 46.40 -4.02
CA PHE A 115 27.06 45.26 -4.17
C PHE A 115 27.22 44.26 -3.03
N SER A 116 28.46 43.86 -2.72
CA SER A 116 28.76 42.95 -1.61
C SER A 116 28.31 43.52 -0.26
N ALA A 117 28.53 44.80 -0.02
CA ALA A 117 28.06 45.48 1.19
C ALA A 117 26.53 45.49 1.29
N GLY A 118 25.82 45.71 0.17
CA GLY A 118 24.36 45.68 0.14
C GLY A 118 23.77 44.31 0.37
N LEU A 119 24.38 43.26 -0.20
CA LEU A 119 23.95 41.89 0.04
C LEU A 119 24.12 41.47 1.51
N ALA A 120 25.23 41.90 2.14
CA ALA A 120 25.46 41.69 3.57
C ALA A 120 24.43 42.44 4.43
N GLU A 121 24.10 43.69 4.07
CA GLU A 121 23.09 44.50 4.76
C GLU A 121 21.71 43.86 4.69
N ILE A 122 21.27 43.44 3.50
CA ILE A 122 19.96 42.79 3.28
C ILE A 122 19.88 41.46 4.02
N SER A 123 20.92 40.62 3.96
CA SER A 123 20.93 39.33 4.64
C SER A 123 20.92 39.46 6.17
N SER A 124 21.69 40.40 6.72
CA SER A 124 21.66 40.71 8.14
C SER A 124 20.29 41.21 8.58
N TRP A 125 19.68 42.14 7.82
CA TRP A 125 18.35 42.64 8.12
C TRP A 125 17.29 41.55 8.06
N LEU A 126 17.29 40.71 7.02
CA LEU A 126 16.31 39.64 6.84
C LEU A 126 16.36 38.59 7.98
N SER A 127 17.52 38.38 8.57
CA SER A 127 17.67 37.46 9.71
C SER A 127 17.11 38.01 11.03
N ALA A 128 16.98 39.34 11.14
CA ALA A 128 16.50 40.04 12.33
C ALA A 128 15.08 40.61 12.17
N ALA A 129 14.59 40.73 10.93
CA ALA A 129 13.27 41.27 10.64
C ALA A 129 12.17 40.31 11.11
N GLU A 130 11.38 40.75 12.08
CA GLU A 130 10.14 40.07 12.48
C GLU A 130 8.98 40.62 11.65
N PHE A 131 8.09 39.75 11.22
CA PHE A 131 6.88 40.07 10.46
C PHE A 131 5.71 39.43 11.19
N ASP A 132 4.57 40.11 11.22
CA ASP A 132 3.42 39.66 11.99
C ASP A 132 2.67 38.54 11.27
N ASP A 133 2.54 38.65 9.93
CA ASP A 133 1.69 37.76 9.12
C ASP A 133 2.49 36.79 8.21
N VAL A 134 3.81 36.95 8.05
CA VAL A 134 4.63 36.19 7.08
C VAL A 134 5.95 35.77 7.69
N ARG A 135 6.41 34.53 7.48
CA ARG A 135 7.77 34.14 7.91
C ARG A 135 8.72 34.17 6.72
N MET A 136 9.70 35.07 6.75
CA MET A 136 10.79 35.09 5.78
C MET A 136 12.07 34.50 6.40
N VAL A 137 12.79 33.69 5.62
CA VAL A 137 14.07 33.11 6.02
C VAL A 137 15.08 33.26 4.89
N GLY A 138 16.34 33.53 5.24
CA GLY A 138 17.45 33.45 4.29
C GLY A 138 17.75 31.99 3.95
N GLY A 139 17.46 31.57 2.72
CA GLY A 139 17.70 30.19 2.25
C GLY A 139 16.52 29.24 2.49
N THR A 140 16.80 27.94 2.61
CA THR A 140 15.77 26.90 2.72
C THR A 140 15.32 26.67 4.16
N SER A 141 14.01 26.83 4.42
CA SER A 141 13.37 26.45 5.68
C SER A 141 13.53 24.94 5.92
N LYS A 142 13.91 24.53 7.14
CA LYS A 142 14.01 23.12 7.54
C LYS A 142 13.08 22.82 8.70
N MET A 143 12.14 21.89 8.49
CA MET A 143 11.39 21.24 9.56
C MET A 143 12.06 19.90 9.87
N THR A 144 12.21 19.55 11.16
CA THR A 144 12.79 18.27 11.59
C THR A 144 11.71 17.43 12.23
N SER A 145 11.45 16.23 11.69
CA SER A 145 10.64 15.20 12.34
C SER A 145 11.53 14.01 12.70
N LYS A 146 11.29 13.37 13.84
CA LYS A 146 12.03 12.18 14.30
C LYS A 146 11.05 11.02 14.42
N THR A 147 11.34 9.93 13.71
CA THR A 147 10.65 8.64 13.85
C THR A 147 11.64 7.55 14.22
N THR A 148 11.16 6.49 14.89
CA THR A 148 11.93 5.34 15.39
C THR A 148 11.88 4.12 14.49
N ALA A 149 11.45 4.25 13.23
CA ALA A 149 11.41 3.14 12.28
C ALA A 149 12.78 2.43 12.19
N ALA A 150 12.81 1.16 12.56
CA ALA A 150 13.99 0.31 12.52
C ALA A 150 13.94 -0.57 11.28
N VAL A 151 15.05 -0.65 10.54
CA VAL A 151 15.23 -1.70 9.52
C VAL A 151 15.66 -2.98 10.25
N PRO A 152 14.89 -4.07 10.19
CA PRO A 152 15.22 -5.33 10.86
C PRO A 152 16.59 -5.86 10.43
N ARG A 153 17.27 -6.58 11.34
CA ARG A 153 18.50 -7.31 10.99
C ARG A 153 18.09 -8.70 10.51
N ASP A 154 18.64 -9.11 9.37
CA ASP A 154 18.34 -10.38 8.70
C ASP A 154 18.30 -11.56 9.69
N SER A 155 17.11 -12.14 9.85
CA SER A 155 16.97 -13.53 10.31
C SER A 155 15.93 -14.19 9.41
N ALA A 156 16.40 -15.02 8.49
CA ALA A 156 15.56 -15.75 7.54
C ALA A 156 14.76 -16.84 8.24
N ARG A 157 13.66 -16.45 8.89
CA ARG A 157 12.83 -17.34 9.69
C ARG A 157 11.36 -17.12 9.38
N SER A 158 10.69 -18.18 8.94
CA SER A 158 9.24 -18.22 8.73
C SER A 158 8.62 -19.29 9.63
N ILE A 159 7.44 -19.01 10.18
CA ILE A 159 6.69 -19.92 11.07
C ILE A 159 5.30 -20.14 10.46
N THR A 160 4.86 -21.39 10.43
CA THR A 160 3.52 -21.76 9.94
C THR A 160 2.44 -21.54 11.00
N GLY A 161 1.18 -21.75 10.64
CA GLY A 161 0.13 -22.01 11.63
C GLY A 161 0.42 -23.27 12.46
N PRO A 162 -0.29 -23.48 13.58
CA PRO A 162 -0.16 -24.69 14.38
C PRO A 162 -0.64 -25.92 13.60
N ILE A 163 0.17 -26.97 13.61
CA ILE A 163 -0.14 -28.27 12.95
C ILE A 163 -0.33 -29.41 13.95
N HIS A 164 -0.05 -29.17 15.24
CA HIS A 164 -0.17 -30.16 16.30
C HIS A 164 -0.45 -29.51 17.67
N GLU A 165 -1.15 -30.22 18.56
CA GLU A 165 -1.50 -29.75 19.92
C GLU A 165 -1.24 -30.81 21.01
N ARG A 166 -0.55 -31.91 20.66
CA ARG A 166 -0.21 -33.00 21.59
C ARG A 166 1.29 -33.02 21.87
N SER A 167 1.74 -33.98 22.68
CA SER A 167 3.19 -34.20 22.91
C SER A 167 3.92 -34.38 21.58
N VAL A 168 5.15 -33.87 21.51
CA VAL A 168 6.01 -33.93 20.31
C VAL A 168 6.32 -35.36 19.86
N ASP A 169 6.22 -36.33 20.77
CA ASP A 169 6.47 -37.75 20.52
C ASP A 169 5.25 -38.48 19.94
N THR A 170 4.10 -37.80 19.85
CA THR A 170 2.89 -38.39 19.25
C THR A 170 2.88 -38.16 17.74
N GLN A 171 2.23 -39.09 17.02
CA GLN A 171 2.04 -38.94 15.58
C GLN A 171 1.21 -37.68 15.29
N VAL A 172 1.65 -36.91 14.30
CA VAL A 172 1.01 -35.66 13.90
C VAL A 172 -0.01 -35.96 12.81
N ALA A 173 -1.27 -35.58 13.03
CA ALA A 173 -2.35 -35.80 12.06
C ALA A 173 -2.04 -35.19 10.69
N ALA A 174 -1.42 -34.00 10.68
CA ALA A 174 -1.03 -33.29 9.47
C ALA A 174 -0.02 -34.05 8.59
N PHE A 175 0.76 -34.98 9.15
CA PHE A 175 1.72 -35.80 8.39
C PHE A 175 1.16 -37.16 7.95
N GLN A 176 -0.09 -37.49 8.29
CA GLN A 176 -0.67 -38.78 7.94
C GLN A 176 -1.23 -38.78 6.51
N GLY A 177 -1.40 -39.98 5.96
CA GLY A 177 -1.86 -40.19 4.59
C GLY A 177 -0.75 -39.97 3.56
N ASP A 178 -1.14 -39.75 2.31
CA ASP A 178 -0.20 -39.38 1.26
C ASP A 178 0.30 -37.93 1.50
N THR A 179 1.61 -37.75 1.53
CA THR A 179 2.23 -36.45 1.81
C THR A 179 3.52 -36.32 1.02
N ARG A 180 3.37 -35.69 -0.15
CA ARG A 180 4.42 -35.51 -1.15
C ARG A 180 4.47 -34.07 -1.61
N PHE A 181 5.65 -33.46 -1.55
CA PHE A 181 5.91 -32.10 -2.02
C PHE A 181 7.40 -31.92 -2.28
N SER A 182 7.81 -30.80 -2.87
CA SER A 182 9.22 -30.45 -3.01
C SER A 182 9.52 -29.15 -2.29
N ILE A 183 10.70 -29.10 -1.66
CA ILE A 183 11.30 -27.86 -1.16
C ILE A 183 12.21 -27.33 -2.25
N THR A 184 11.92 -26.15 -2.78
CA THR A 184 12.75 -25.48 -3.78
C THR A 184 13.74 -24.57 -3.07
N ILE A 185 15.04 -24.77 -3.28
CA ILE A 185 16.10 -23.88 -2.80
C ILE A 185 16.73 -23.19 -4.00
N LYS A 186 16.73 -21.86 -3.98
CA LYS A 186 17.31 -21.01 -5.00
C LYS A 186 18.53 -20.29 -4.44
N VAL A 187 19.67 -20.46 -5.11
CA VAL A 187 20.96 -19.91 -4.68
C VAL A 187 21.49 -18.97 -5.76
N PRO A 188 21.92 -17.75 -5.43
CA PRO A 188 22.54 -16.85 -6.39
C PRO A 188 23.79 -17.46 -7.02
N VAL A 189 23.90 -17.39 -8.35
CA VAL A 189 25.08 -17.80 -9.12
C VAL A 189 25.56 -16.58 -9.91
N GLY A 190 26.50 -15.82 -9.35
CA GLY A 190 26.91 -14.54 -9.93
C GLY A 190 26.02 -13.37 -9.50
N ILE A 191 25.92 -12.34 -10.35
CA ILE A 191 25.26 -11.06 -9.99
C ILE A 191 23.75 -11.07 -10.32
N SER A 192 23.35 -11.77 -11.39
CA SER A 192 21.99 -11.72 -11.92
C SER A 192 21.31 -13.08 -12.08
N ASP A 193 22.07 -14.18 -11.96
CA ASP A 193 21.53 -15.52 -12.12
C ASP A 193 21.36 -16.21 -10.77
N SER A 194 20.50 -17.22 -10.76
CA SER A 194 20.29 -18.10 -9.61
C SER A 194 20.05 -19.52 -10.09
N GLN A 195 20.57 -20.49 -9.35
CA GLN A 195 20.27 -21.89 -9.56
C GLN A 195 19.17 -22.33 -8.60
N THR A 196 18.09 -22.90 -9.13
CA THR A 196 17.00 -23.49 -8.34
C THR A 196 17.12 -25.00 -8.34
N THR A 197 17.08 -25.60 -7.15
CA THR A 197 17.09 -27.05 -6.94
C THR A 197 15.84 -27.46 -6.16
N ALA A 198 15.11 -28.46 -6.66
CA ALA A 198 13.95 -29.02 -5.98
C ALA A 198 14.33 -30.30 -5.23
N ILE A 199 14.11 -30.32 -3.92
CA ILE A 199 14.32 -31.49 -3.06
C ILE A 199 12.98 -32.16 -2.78
N ALA A 200 12.75 -33.34 -3.36
CA ALA A 200 11.52 -34.09 -3.20
C ALA A 200 11.39 -34.69 -1.79
N ILE A 201 10.31 -34.35 -1.11
CA ILE A 201 9.90 -34.87 0.19
C ILE A 201 8.71 -35.80 -0.03
N ASP A 202 8.90 -37.07 0.33
CA ASP A 202 7.85 -38.08 0.36
C ASP A 202 7.89 -38.75 1.72
N LEU A 203 6.84 -38.59 2.51
CA LEU A 203 6.80 -39.18 3.86
C LEU A 203 6.55 -40.70 3.83
N ALA A 204 6.22 -41.30 2.68
CA ALA A 204 6.18 -42.75 2.53
C ALA A 204 7.58 -43.39 2.68
N ASP A 205 8.64 -42.65 2.33
CA ASP A 205 10.04 -43.08 2.49
C ASP A 205 10.43 -43.39 3.94
N MET A 206 9.64 -42.92 4.92
CA MET A 206 9.85 -43.20 6.34
C MET A 206 9.41 -44.62 6.75
N GLY A 207 8.69 -45.35 5.90
CA GLY A 207 8.22 -46.70 6.15
C GLY A 207 7.40 -46.81 7.45
N ALA A 208 7.78 -47.75 8.32
CA ALA A 208 7.12 -47.97 9.62
C ALA A 208 7.51 -46.94 10.70
N THR A 209 8.43 -46.01 10.42
CA THR A 209 8.86 -45.01 11.39
C THR A 209 7.68 -44.08 11.73
N PRO A 210 7.33 -43.92 13.03
CA PRO A 210 6.22 -43.04 13.42
C PRO A 210 6.44 -41.61 12.93
N ARG A 211 5.43 -41.03 12.25
CA ARG A 211 5.47 -39.64 11.75
C ARG A 211 5.18 -38.62 12.86
N THR A 212 6.10 -38.54 13.82
CA THR A 212 6.15 -37.50 14.86
C THR A 212 6.81 -36.23 14.32
N LEU A 213 6.74 -35.11 15.06
CA LEU A 213 7.42 -33.86 14.67
C LEU A 213 8.92 -34.11 14.44
N ASP A 214 9.60 -34.69 15.42
CA ASP A 214 11.06 -34.82 15.38
C ASP A 214 11.52 -35.83 14.29
N ASN A 215 10.78 -36.92 14.08
CA ASN A 215 11.12 -37.90 13.03
C ASN A 215 10.96 -37.33 11.61
N VAL A 216 9.85 -36.62 11.35
CA VAL A 216 9.60 -36.00 10.04
C VAL A 216 10.60 -34.88 9.77
N LEU A 217 10.87 -34.02 10.76
CA LEU A 217 11.88 -32.97 10.65
C LEU A 217 13.27 -33.54 10.39
N SER A 218 13.64 -34.66 11.05
CA SER A 218 14.90 -35.35 10.79
C SER A 218 14.98 -35.89 9.36
N HIS A 219 13.89 -36.49 8.85
CA HIS A 219 13.84 -36.98 7.46
C HIS A 219 14.04 -35.85 6.45
N ILE A 220 13.29 -34.75 6.60
CA ILE A 220 13.37 -33.58 5.70
C ILE A 220 14.77 -32.95 5.76
N ASN A 221 15.29 -32.71 6.96
CA ASN A 221 16.61 -32.09 7.13
C ASN A 221 17.74 -32.97 6.59
N GLY A 222 17.62 -34.30 6.70
CA GLY A 222 18.56 -35.25 6.09
C GLY A 222 18.59 -35.12 4.57
N LYS A 223 17.43 -34.95 3.91
CA LYS A 223 17.36 -34.72 2.46
C LYS A 223 17.93 -33.35 2.05
N LEU A 224 17.66 -32.29 2.81
CA LEU A 224 18.23 -30.96 2.57
C LEU A 224 19.76 -30.97 2.72
N GLU A 225 20.28 -31.67 3.72
CA GLU A 225 21.72 -31.82 3.94
C GLU A 225 22.40 -32.63 2.84
N ALA A 226 21.80 -33.74 2.42
CA ALA A 226 22.27 -34.51 1.27
C ALA A 226 22.28 -33.68 -0.03
N GLY A 227 21.34 -32.74 -0.15
CA GLY A 227 21.32 -31.74 -1.23
C GLY A 227 22.36 -30.61 -1.09
N GLY A 228 23.11 -30.55 0.02
CA GLY A 228 24.15 -29.54 0.27
C GLY A 228 23.64 -28.19 0.78
N PHE A 229 22.37 -28.10 1.19
CA PHE A 229 21.75 -26.85 1.64
C PHE A 229 21.91 -26.61 3.14
N GLN A 230 21.92 -25.34 3.54
CA GLN A 230 22.03 -24.90 4.93
C GLN A 230 20.67 -24.68 5.59
N THR A 231 19.63 -24.42 4.80
CA THR A 231 18.25 -24.30 5.27
C THR A 231 17.84 -25.53 6.10
N ARG A 232 17.18 -25.30 7.24
CA ARG A 232 16.66 -26.36 8.10
C ARG A 232 15.22 -26.06 8.52
N LEU A 233 14.42 -27.12 8.59
CA LEU A 233 13.10 -27.07 9.22
C LEU A 233 13.24 -27.45 10.70
N GLY A 234 12.46 -26.79 11.54
CA GLY A 234 12.33 -27.08 12.96
C GLY A 234 10.88 -26.97 13.40
N ARG A 235 10.68 -27.02 14.72
CA ARG A 235 9.39 -26.76 15.35
C ARG A 235 9.43 -25.50 16.20
N GLU A 236 8.31 -24.81 16.28
CA GLU A 236 8.08 -23.70 17.20
C GLU A 236 6.92 -24.04 18.13
N GLN A 237 7.10 -23.82 19.44
CA GLN A 237 6.04 -23.97 20.42
C GLN A 237 5.23 -22.67 20.49
N ILE A 238 3.93 -22.77 20.26
CA ILE A 238 2.96 -21.70 20.48
C ILE A 238 2.31 -21.99 21.82
N LYS A 239 2.72 -21.24 22.86
CA LYS A 239 2.19 -21.43 24.21
C LYS A 239 0.72 -21.05 24.26
N ALA A 240 -0.08 -21.88 24.91
CA ALA A 240 -1.46 -21.53 25.15
C ALA A 240 -1.56 -20.44 26.24
N GLU A 241 -2.37 -19.42 25.98
CA GLU A 241 -2.64 -18.36 26.95
C GLU A 241 -4.04 -18.54 27.56
N ALA A 242 -4.17 -18.21 28.85
CA ALA A 242 -5.46 -18.18 29.52
C ALA A 242 -6.32 -17.06 28.91
N ARG A 243 -7.59 -17.36 28.61
CA ARG A 243 -8.49 -16.42 27.95
C ARG A 243 -9.47 -15.86 28.97
N THR A 244 -9.64 -14.54 29.03
CA THR A 244 -10.65 -13.93 29.89
C THR A 244 -11.88 -13.56 29.06
N ILE A 245 -13.00 -14.20 29.33
CA ILE A 245 -14.30 -13.88 28.72
C ILE A 245 -15.15 -13.08 29.69
N GLN A 246 -16.02 -12.19 29.19
CA GLN A 246 -16.98 -11.48 30.02
C GLN A 246 -18.29 -12.27 30.04
N VAL A 247 -18.69 -12.77 31.21
CA VAL A 247 -20.00 -13.42 31.41
C VAL A 247 -20.81 -12.51 32.33
N ASN A 248 -21.90 -11.93 31.82
CA ASN A 248 -22.75 -10.96 32.54
C ASN A 248 -21.96 -9.76 33.12
N GLY A 249 -21.01 -9.23 32.36
CA GLY A 249 -20.18 -8.08 32.77
C GLY A 249 -19.12 -8.40 33.83
N LYS A 250 -18.89 -9.68 34.14
CA LYS A 250 -17.81 -10.14 35.02
C LYS A 250 -16.74 -10.90 34.23
N PRO A 251 -15.45 -10.60 34.42
CA PRO A 251 -14.38 -11.33 33.79
C PRO A 251 -14.28 -12.75 34.38
N VAL A 252 -14.39 -13.75 33.53
CA VAL A 252 -14.16 -15.17 33.82
C VAL A 252 -12.94 -15.60 33.03
N THR A 253 -11.87 -15.98 33.73
CA THR A 253 -10.66 -16.49 33.09
C THR A 253 -10.79 -17.99 32.87
N LEU A 254 -10.84 -18.38 31.60
CA LEU A 254 -10.69 -19.76 31.15
C LEU A 254 -9.21 -20.14 31.22
N PRO A 255 -8.89 -21.35 31.70
CA PRO A 255 -7.51 -21.83 31.72
C PRO A 255 -6.93 -21.89 30.30
N ALA A 256 -5.60 -21.78 30.22
CA ALA A 256 -4.90 -21.99 28.97
C ALA A 256 -5.20 -23.39 28.41
N GLY A 257 -5.45 -23.48 27.10
CA GLY A 257 -5.54 -24.76 26.40
C GLY A 257 -4.20 -25.52 26.36
N PRO A 258 -4.09 -26.61 25.58
CA PRO A 258 -2.80 -27.25 25.35
C PRO A 258 -1.88 -26.39 24.48
N ASP A 259 -0.58 -26.47 24.73
CA ASP A 259 0.43 -25.85 23.86
C ASP A 259 0.34 -26.44 22.45
N LYS A 260 0.52 -25.57 21.46
CA LYS A 260 0.47 -25.93 20.04
C LYS A 260 1.88 -25.91 19.44
N TRP A 261 2.05 -26.58 18.30
CA TRP A 261 3.32 -26.67 17.59
C TRP A 261 3.15 -26.30 16.12
N ALA A 262 4.02 -25.43 15.64
CA ALA A 262 4.12 -25.02 14.24
C ALA A 262 5.45 -25.48 13.63
N LEU A 263 5.54 -25.52 12.30
CA LEU A 263 6.79 -25.67 11.57
C LEU A 263 7.53 -24.34 11.53
N ALA A 264 8.85 -24.39 11.71
CA ALA A 264 9.74 -23.24 11.62
C ALA A 264 10.74 -23.48 10.49
N ILE A 265 10.69 -22.68 9.43
CA ILE A 265 11.66 -22.70 8.35
C ILE A 265 12.78 -21.74 8.72
N ARG A 266 14.02 -22.23 8.79
CA ARG A 266 15.21 -21.45 9.12
C ARG A 266 16.12 -21.46 7.90
N GLY A 267 16.03 -20.41 7.09
CA GLY A 267 16.84 -20.19 5.90
C GLY A 267 18.14 -19.44 6.18
N THR A 268 18.81 -19.03 5.11
CA THR A 268 20.03 -18.20 5.16
C THR A 268 19.87 -17.00 4.22
N SER A 269 20.73 -16.00 4.33
CA SER A 269 20.69 -14.83 3.43
C SER A 269 21.10 -15.15 1.99
N THR A 270 21.58 -16.37 1.71
CA THR A 270 22.06 -16.81 0.40
C THR A 270 21.19 -17.88 -0.24
N GLU A 271 20.16 -18.35 0.46
CA GLU A 271 19.24 -19.40 0.00
C GLU A 271 17.82 -18.86 0.09
N THR A 272 17.12 -18.74 -1.04
CA THR A 272 15.68 -18.48 -1.08
C THR A 272 14.93 -19.81 -1.08
N VAL A 273 13.92 -19.94 -0.21
CA VAL A 273 13.16 -21.18 -0.05
C VAL A 273 11.76 -21.02 -0.64
N GLY A 274 11.25 -22.08 -1.24
CA GLY A 274 9.85 -22.19 -1.65
C GLY A 274 9.36 -23.64 -1.59
N PHE A 275 8.07 -23.82 -1.87
CA PHE A 275 7.44 -25.15 -1.88
C PHE A 275 6.60 -25.35 -3.13
N THR A 276 6.61 -26.57 -3.65
CA THR A 276 5.79 -26.98 -4.80
C THR A 276 5.18 -28.35 -4.53
N THR A 277 4.05 -28.64 -5.16
CA THR A 277 3.36 -29.93 -5.05
C THR A 277 2.92 -30.40 -6.44
N PRO A 278 3.02 -31.70 -6.76
CA PRO A 278 2.52 -32.24 -8.02
C PRO A 278 0.99 -32.35 -8.04
N GLU A 279 0.36 -32.55 -6.89
CA GLU A 279 -1.09 -32.73 -6.76
C GLU A 279 -1.70 -31.43 -6.23
N THR A 280 -2.55 -30.82 -7.06
CA THR A 280 -3.25 -29.57 -6.76
C THR A 280 -4.72 -29.67 -7.11
N SER A 281 -5.50 -28.86 -6.41
CA SER A 281 -6.93 -28.60 -6.64
C SER A 281 -7.17 -27.10 -6.60
N ASP A 282 -8.30 -26.64 -7.10
CA ASP A 282 -8.70 -25.25 -6.92
C ASP A 282 -9.00 -24.94 -5.45
N ALA A 283 -8.65 -23.72 -5.06
CA ALA A 283 -8.98 -23.17 -3.75
C ALA A 283 -9.93 -21.99 -3.87
N VAL A 284 -10.85 -21.88 -2.92
CA VAL A 284 -11.71 -20.70 -2.75
C VAL A 284 -11.44 -20.09 -1.40
N TYR A 285 -11.03 -18.83 -1.41
CA TYR A 285 -10.91 -18.00 -0.22
C TYR A 285 -12.24 -17.30 0.04
N VAL A 286 -12.72 -17.33 1.27
CA VAL A 286 -13.91 -16.61 1.72
C VAL A 286 -13.56 -15.81 2.95
N VAL A 287 -13.73 -14.50 2.90
CA VAL A 287 -13.63 -13.66 4.10
C VAL A 287 -15.02 -13.49 4.67
N GLN A 288 -15.17 -13.67 5.98
CA GLN A 288 -16.45 -13.50 6.67
C GLN A 288 -16.31 -12.72 7.97
N SER A 289 -17.39 -12.09 8.40
CA SER A 289 -17.57 -11.71 9.80
C SER A 289 -18.25 -12.86 10.55
N ALA A 290 -17.75 -13.16 11.76
CA ALA A 290 -18.27 -14.22 12.61
C ALA A 290 -18.36 -13.80 14.08
N GLY A 291 -19.26 -14.45 14.83
CA GLY A 291 -19.55 -14.07 16.20
C GLY A 291 -20.43 -12.82 16.31
N THR A 292 -21.00 -12.62 17.48
CA THR A 292 -21.82 -11.44 17.81
C THR A 292 -21.01 -10.13 17.82
N ALA A 293 -19.69 -10.23 17.99
CA ALA A 293 -18.76 -9.10 17.87
C ALA A 293 -18.32 -8.82 16.42
N GLY A 294 -18.69 -9.69 15.45
CA GLY A 294 -18.39 -9.49 14.03
C GLY A 294 -16.91 -9.60 13.67
N ALA A 295 -16.15 -10.47 14.36
CA ALA A 295 -14.72 -10.64 14.09
C ALA A 295 -14.49 -11.15 12.65
N ALA A 296 -13.64 -10.45 11.90
CA ALA A 296 -13.31 -10.83 10.53
C ALA A 296 -12.33 -12.01 10.50
N GLN A 297 -12.63 -13.01 9.68
CA GLN A 297 -11.77 -14.18 9.47
C GLN A 297 -11.74 -14.60 8.01
N LEU A 298 -10.59 -15.14 7.61
CA LEU A 298 -10.34 -15.74 6.31
C LEU A 298 -10.55 -17.25 6.42
N LEU A 299 -11.38 -17.79 5.54
CA LEU A 299 -11.53 -19.22 5.32
C LEU A 299 -10.92 -19.59 3.98
N LYS A 300 -10.34 -20.79 3.88
CA LYS A 300 -9.91 -21.37 2.62
C LYS A 300 -10.57 -22.73 2.43
N PHE A 301 -11.15 -22.96 1.26
CA PHE A 301 -11.79 -24.21 0.88
C PHE A 301 -11.09 -24.85 -0.31
N GLN A 302 -10.94 -26.17 -0.30
CA GLN A 302 -10.82 -26.97 -1.50
C GLN A 302 -12.24 -27.24 -2.01
N SER A 303 -12.50 -26.86 -3.25
CA SER A 303 -13.87 -26.80 -3.77
C SER A 303 -14.10 -27.61 -5.04
N ASP A 304 -13.08 -28.32 -5.52
CA ASP A 304 -13.15 -29.21 -6.67
C ASP A 304 -12.71 -30.65 -6.34
N GLY A 305 -12.93 -31.55 -7.30
CA GLY A 305 -12.44 -32.92 -7.28
C GLY A 305 -11.08 -33.09 -7.96
N GLY A 306 -10.21 -32.08 -7.89
CA GLY A 306 -8.85 -32.15 -8.44
C GLY A 306 -7.97 -33.21 -7.78
N ALA A 307 -6.68 -33.20 -8.10
CA ALA A 307 -5.77 -34.27 -7.68
C ALA A 307 -5.35 -34.20 -6.20
N ALA A 308 -5.53 -33.04 -5.54
CA ALA A 308 -5.13 -32.88 -4.14
C ALA A 308 -6.09 -33.65 -3.21
N ALA A 309 -5.52 -34.36 -2.24
CA ALA A 309 -6.29 -35.07 -1.22
C ALA A 309 -7.14 -34.10 -0.38
N ALA A 310 -8.46 -34.30 -0.42
CA ALA A 310 -9.42 -33.47 0.31
C ALA A 310 -9.14 -33.44 1.83
N PRO A 311 -9.34 -32.29 2.50
CA PRO A 311 -9.25 -32.22 3.95
C PRO A 311 -10.39 -33.00 4.60
N THR A 312 -10.05 -33.79 5.62
CA THR A 312 -11.02 -34.64 6.35
C THR A 312 -11.36 -34.12 7.75
N ALA A 313 -10.67 -33.08 8.22
CA ALA A 313 -10.88 -32.42 9.49
C ALA A 313 -10.24 -31.03 9.49
N GLY A 314 -10.64 -30.20 10.46
CA GLY A 314 -10.08 -28.85 10.64
C GLY A 314 -8.68 -28.84 11.23
N GLY A 315 -7.98 -27.73 11.01
CA GLY A 315 -6.69 -27.44 11.61
C GLY A 315 -6.76 -27.26 13.13
N VAL A 316 -5.59 -27.09 13.75
CA VAL A 316 -5.46 -27.07 15.21
C VAL A 316 -6.07 -25.81 15.83
N GLY A 317 -7.19 -26.02 16.53
CA GLY A 317 -7.95 -24.98 17.21
C GLY A 317 -8.89 -24.18 16.31
N GLU A 318 -9.20 -24.72 15.13
CA GLU A 318 -10.35 -24.28 14.35
C GLU A 318 -11.65 -24.70 15.03
N THR A 319 -12.71 -23.93 14.77
CA THR A 319 -14.06 -24.20 15.25
C THR A 319 -15.01 -24.33 14.06
N HIS A 320 -16.19 -24.92 14.27
CA HIS A 320 -17.24 -25.01 13.24
C HIS A 320 -16.72 -25.54 11.89
N TRP A 321 -15.97 -26.65 11.89
CA TRP A 321 -15.39 -27.19 10.67
C TRP A 321 -16.45 -27.60 9.63
N VAL A 322 -16.12 -27.37 8.36
CA VAL A 322 -16.98 -27.58 7.20
C VAL A 322 -16.21 -28.42 6.18
N ASP A 323 -16.89 -29.40 5.58
CA ASP A 323 -16.32 -30.26 4.54
C ASP A 323 -15.63 -29.47 3.44
N GLY A 324 -14.36 -29.80 3.18
CA GLY A 324 -13.53 -29.14 2.18
C GLY A 324 -12.76 -27.93 2.71
N ARG A 325 -12.98 -27.48 3.97
CA ARG A 325 -12.21 -26.37 4.53
C ARG A 325 -10.78 -26.79 4.86
N LEU A 326 -9.82 -26.02 4.34
CA LEU A 326 -8.37 -26.19 4.49
C LEU A 326 -7.79 -25.37 5.64
N SER A 327 -8.27 -24.15 5.83
CA SER A 327 -7.82 -23.27 6.91
C SER A 327 -8.87 -22.25 7.35
N GLN A 328 -8.68 -21.73 8.57
CA GLN A 328 -9.42 -20.64 9.17
C GLN A 328 -8.45 -19.76 9.97
N ASP A 329 -8.32 -18.49 9.59
CA ASP A 329 -7.41 -17.54 10.20
C ASP A 329 -8.10 -16.19 10.49
N ALA A 330 -7.80 -15.58 11.63
CA ALA A 330 -8.31 -14.25 11.96
C ALA A 330 -7.63 -13.18 11.10
N LEU A 331 -8.39 -12.17 10.68
CA LEU A 331 -7.80 -10.96 10.11
C LEU A 331 -7.15 -10.10 11.21
N PRO A 332 -6.21 -9.21 10.87
CA PRO A 332 -5.61 -8.27 11.82
C PRO A 332 -6.64 -7.46 12.61
N ALA A 333 -6.31 -7.15 13.86
CA ALA A 333 -7.11 -6.23 14.66
C ALA A 333 -7.19 -4.85 14.00
N GLY A 334 -8.33 -4.16 14.13
CA GLY A 334 -8.58 -2.86 13.53
C GLY A 334 -9.20 -2.91 12.12
N VAL A 335 -9.35 -4.10 11.54
CA VAL A 335 -10.17 -4.31 10.32
C VAL A 335 -11.64 -4.21 10.69
N GLU A 336 -12.34 -3.23 10.13
CA GLU A 336 -13.78 -3.02 10.36
C GLU A 336 -14.62 -3.59 9.21
N ASN A 337 -14.28 -3.25 7.97
CA ASN A 337 -15.06 -3.63 6.79
C ASN A 337 -14.14 -4.22 5.73
N VAL A 338 -14.33 -5.48 5.37
CA VAL A 338 -13.67 -6.09 4.22
C VAL A 338 -14.50 -5.79 2.98
N ARG A 339 -13.85 -5.25 1.94
CA ARG A 339 -14.53 -4.66 0.78
C ARG A 339 -14.46 -5.54 -0.45
N ALA A 340 -13.27 -6.01 -0.78
CA ALA A 340 -13.05 -6.85 -1.95
C ALA A 340 -11.80 -7.71 -1.79
N SER A 341 -11.74 -8.81 -2.53
CA SER A 341 -10.56 -9.67 -2.63
C SER A 341 -10.31 -10.14 -4.06
N ALA A 342 -9.06 -10.45 -4.35
CA ALA A 342 -8.62 -11.00 -5.63
C ALA A 342 -7.39 -11.90 -5.45
N VAL A 343 -7.21 -12.85 -6.35
CA VAL A 343 -6.05 -13.76 -6.36
C VAL A 343 -5.06 -13.29 -7.43
N GLY A 344 -3.77 -13.27 -7.10
CA GLY A 344 -2.69 -13.07 -8.06
C GLY A 344 -2.35 -14.33 -8.86
N PRO A 345 -1.59 -14.20 -9.96
CA PRO A 345 -1.24 -15.33 -10.82
C PRO A 345 -0.40 -16.42 -10.11
N ASP A 346 0.23 -16.10 -8.99
CA ASP A 346 0.97 -17.04 -8.13
C ASP A 346 0.10 -17.73 -7.06
N GLY A 347 -1.20 -17.41 -7.02
CA GLY A 347 -2.15 -17.91 -6.02
C GLY A 347 -2.18 -17.10 -4.72
N THR A 348 -1.41 -16.02 -4.60
CA THR A 348 -1.47 -15.12 -3.45
C THR A 348 -2.81 -14.41 -3.40
N LEU A 349 -3.33 -14.19 -2.19
CA LEU A 349 -4.61 -13.52 -1.97
C LEU A 349 -4.37 -12.06 -1.58
N TRP A 350 -5.08 -11.15 -2.22
CA TRP A 350 -5.11 -9.74 -1.88
C TRP A 350 -6.48 -9.36 -1.35
N ILE A 351 -6.51 -8.63 -0.24
CA ILE A 351 -7.73 -8.14 0.41
C ILE A 351 -7.64 -6.63 0.56
N VAL A 352 -8.69 -5.93 0.17
CA VAL A 352 -8.91 -4.51 0.49
C VAL A 352 -9.92 -4.42 1.62
N ALA A 353 -9.57 -3.69 2.67
CA ALA A 353 -10.45 -3.44 3.80
C ALA A 353 -10.32 -2.01 4.31
N ASP A 354 -11.34 -1.53 5.01
CA ASP A 354 -11.25 -0.30 5.78
C ASP A 354 -10.77 -0.61 7.20
N VAL A 355 -9.83 0.20 7.70
CA VAL A 355 -9.18 0.01 9.01
C VAL A 355 -9.30 1.25 9.90
N THR A 356 -9.56 1.03 11.19
CA THR A 356 -9.58 2.05 12.26
C THR A 356 -8.34 2.01 13.15
N ALA A 357 -7.50 0.99 12.97
CA ALA A 357 -6.16 0.91 13.51
C ALA A 357 -5.25 0.16 12.53
N GLY A 358 -4.04 0.68 12.34
CA GLY A 358 -2.99 0.02 11.55
C GLY A 358 -1.89 -0.53 12.44
N PRO A 359 -0.96 -1.34 11.90
CA PRO A 359 0.22 -1.77 12.66
C PRO A 359 1.08 -0.57 13.08
N ASP A 360 1.86 -0.70 14.14
CA ASP A 360 2.71 0.39 14.68
C ASP A 360 3.61 1.07 13.63
N THR A 361 4.02 0.32 12.60
CA THR A 361 4.86 0.79 11.49
C THR A 361 4.09 1.54 10.40
N GLN A 362 2.77 1.38 10.34
CA GLN A 362 1.86 2.04 9.41
C GLN A 362 0.58 2.47 10.15
N PRO A 363 0.67 3.47 11.04
CA PRO A 363 -0.50 3.99 11.74
C PRO A 363 -1.43 4.67 10.74
N ILE A 364 -2.74 4.61 11.01
CA ILE A 364 -3.71 5.37 10.25
C ILE A 364 -3.49 6.88 10.43
N LYS A 365 -3.80 7.67 9.40
CA LYS A 365 -3.61 9.13 9.41
C LYS A 365 -4.87 9.91 9.77
N GLY A 366 -6.04 9.27 9.69
CA GLY A 366 -7.36 9.86 9.91
C GLY A 366 -8.23 9.03 10.86
N VAL A 367 -9.54 9.03 10.61
CA VAL A 367 -10.51 8.20 11.34
C VAL A 367 -10.55 6.78 10.78
N GLN A 368 -10.41 6.65 9.47
CA GLN A 368 -10.49 5.39 8.74
C GLN A 368 -9.63 5.48 7.48
N ASP A 369 -8.73 4.51 7.30
CA ASP A 369 -7.90 4.39 6.10
C ASP A 369 -8.24 3.10 5.35
N VAL A 370 -7.82 3.01 4.08
CA VAL A 370 -7.91 1.75 3.31
C VAL A 370 -6.63 0.96 3.54
N ALA A 371 -6.74 -0.34 3.80
CA ALA A 371 -5.62 -1.26 3.88
C ALA A 371 -5.68 -2.29 2.74
N LEU A 372 -4.57 -2.43 2.02
CA LEU A 372 -4.31 -3.55 1.13
C LEU A 372 -3.50 -4.60 1.90
N MET A 373 -4.03 -5.81 2.03
CA MET A 373 -3.40 -6.92 2.74
C MET A 373 -3.05 -8.03 1.75
N LYS A 374 -1.79 -8.49 1.79
CA LYS A 374 -1.30 -9.64 1.01
C LYS A 374 -1.27 -10.87 1.90
N TYR A 375 -1.82 -11.97 1.42
CA TYR A 375 -1.80 -13.28 2.04
C TYR A 375 -1.07 -14.26 1.11
N ASP A 376 -0.29 -15.15 1.72
CA ASP A 376 0.30 -16.25 0.97
C ASP A 376 -0.74 -17.32 0.64
N THR A 377 -0.34 -18.29 -0.17
CA THR A 377 -1.20 -19.39 -0.61
C THR A 377 -1.63 -20.30 0.53
N ALA A 378 -1.05 -20.24 1.73
CA ALA A 378 -1.55 -20.97 2.90
C ALA A 378 -2.60 -20.15 3.69
N GLY A 379 -2.94 -18.94 3.25
CA GLY A 379 -3.87 -18.05 3.94
C GLY A 379 -3.24 -17.22 5.07
N ARG A 380 -1.90 -17.13 5.14
CA ARG A 380 -1.21 -16.32 6.16
C ARG A 380 -0.91 -14.92 5.66
N LEU A 381 -1.12 -13.92 6.52
CA LEU A 381 -0.78 -12.53 6.21
C LEU A 381 0.72 -12.36 6.02
N VAL A 382 1.11 -11.81 4.87
CA VAL A 382 2.50 -11.49 4.49
C VAL A 382 2.78 -10.01 4.67
N ALA A 383 1.87 -9.15 4.19
CA ALA A 383 2.07 -7.70 4.23
C ALA A 383 0.74 -6.95 4.38
N THR A 384 0.82 -5.75 4.96
CA THR A 384 -0.28 -4.78 5.00
C THR A 384 0.23 -3.44 4.51
N ARG A 385 -0.56 -2.73 3.71
CA ARG A 385 -0.27 -1.40 3.17
C ARG A 385 -1.45 -0.48 3.41
N THR A 386 -1.27 0.55 4.24
CA THR A 386 -2.32 1.55 4.49
C THR A 386 -2.23 2.69 3.47
N LEU A 387 -3.32 2.94 2.75
CA LEU A 387 -3.56 4.12 1.93
C LEU A 387 -4.07 5.24 2.83
N GLY A 388 -3.13 5.99 3.40
CA GLY A 388 -3.43 6.99 4.42
C GLY A 388 -4.23 8.19 3.90
N ALA A 389 -5.34 8.51 4.56
CA ALA A 389 -6.17 9.70 4.34
C ALA A 389 -6.17 10.60 5.59
N ALA A 390 -6.33 11.92 5.39
CA ALA A 390 -6.43 12.84 6.53
C ALA A 390 -7.80 12.84 7.23
N SER A 391 -8.82 12.19 6.64
CA SER A 391 -10.17 12.09 7.19
C SER A 391 -10.67 10.65 7.07
N THR A 392 -11.26 10.29 5.92
CA THR A 392 -11.74 8.94 5.65
C THR A 392 -11.39 8.52 4.23
N ALA A 393 -11.02 7.26 4.05
CA ALA A 393 -10.97 6.60 2.76
C ALA A 393 -11.68 5.26 2.82
N SER A 394 -12.32 4.88 1.71
CA SER A 394 -12.97 3.57 1.56
C SER A 394 -12.55 2.94 0.24
N GLY A 395 -12.08 1.69 0.31
CA GLY A 395 -11.78 0.90 -0.87
C GLY A 395 -13.06 0.20 -1.34
N TYR A 396 -13.33 0.19 -2.64
CA TYR A 396 -14.53 -0.46 -3.18
C TYR A 396 -14.20 -1.63 -4.09
N ALA A 397 -13.10 -1.56 -4.83
CA ALA A 397 -12.73 -2.61 -5.78
C ALA A 397 -11.22 -2.87 -5.81
N ILE A 398 -10.89 -4.10 -6.20
CA ILE A 398 -9.53 -4.57 -6.43
C ILE A 398 -9.47 -5.36 -7.74
N ALA A 399 -8.38 -5.19 -8.49
CA ALA A 399 -8.03 -6.04 -9.62
C ALA A 399 -6.54 -6.41 -9.54
N VAL A 400 -6.17 -7.58 -10.07
CA VAL A 400 -4.79 -8.03 -10.18
C VAL A 400 -4.52 -8.39 -11.65
N ASP A 401 -3.42 -7.91 -12.21
CA ASP A 401 -3.03 -8.22 -13.58
C ASP A 401 -2.23 -9.53 -13.69
N ALA A 402 -1.87 -9.92 -14.91
CA ALA A 402 -1.09 -11.13 -15.18
C ALA A 402 0.38 -11.06 -14.70
N ASN A 403 0.91 -9.86 -14.44
CA ASN A 403 2.24 -9.65 -13.87
C ASN A 403 2.22 -9.67 -12.33
N GLY A 404 1.02 -9.63 -11.73
CA GLY A 404 0.78 -9.55 -10.29
C GLY A 404 0.63 -8.13 -9.75
N ASP A 405 0.59 -7.11 -10.62
CA ASP A 405 0.31 -5.74 -10.20
C ASP A 405 -1.14 -5.60 -9.75
N VAL A 406 -1.37 -4.82 -8.70
CA VAL A 406 -2.65 -4.74 -7.98
C VAL A 406 -3.19 -3.33 -8.07
N ALA A 407 -4.40 -3.15 -8.61
CA ALA A 407 -5.11 -1.87 -8.61
C ALA A 407 -6.21 -1.87 -7.55
N VAL A 408 -6.26 -0.80 -6.74
CA VAL A 408 -7.30 -0.56 -5.73
C VAL A 408 -8.01 0.75 -6.06
N ALA A 409 -9.33 0.71 -6.22
CA ALA A 409 -10.16 1.88 -6.45
C ALA A 409 -11.14 2.14 -5.30
N GLY A 410 -11.49 3.40 -5.07
CA GLY A 410 -12.34 3.79 -3.97
C GLY A 410 -12.70 5.26 -3.95
N SER A 411 -13.08 5.77 -2.77
CA SER A 411 -13.30 7.19 -2.51
C SER A 411 -12.53 7.68 -1.28
N VAL A 412 -12.21 8.97 -1.27
CA VAL A 412 -11.48 9.63 -0.17
C VAL A 412 -12.10 10.98 0.15
N THR A 413 -12.21 11.32 1.42
CA THR A 413 -12.41 12.68 1.92
C THR A 413 -11.13 13.20 2.57
N GLY A 414 -10.89 14.50 2.47
CA GLY A 414 -9.68 15.13 3.00
C GLY A 414 -8.47 14.93 2.10
N ALA A 415 -7.28 14.97 2.71
CA ALA A 415 -6.02 14.91 1.99
C ALA A 415 -5.64 13.47 1.63
N LEU A 416 -5.21 13.28 0.39
CA LEU A 416 -4.63 12.03 -0.11
C LEU A 416 -3.31 12.39 -0.78
N GLY A 417 -2.20 11.79 -0.32
CA GLY A 417 -0.95 11.91 -1.06
C GLY A 417 -1.13 11.21 -2.41
N THR A 418 -1.01 11.93 -3.52
CA THR A 418 -0.98 11.34 -4.88
C THR A 418 0.43 11.39 -5.48
N SER A 419 1.29 12.27 -4.93
CA SER A 419 2.70 12.43 -5.30
C SER A 419 3.46 13.14 -4.17
N ALA A 420 4.80 13.16 -4.23
CA ALA A 420 5.61 13.94 -3.30
C ALA A 420 5.26 15.46 -3.33
N SER A 421 4.82 15.98 -4.48
CA SER A 421 4.38 17.37 -4.64
C SER A 421 2.93 17.62 -4.19
N ASP A 422 2.16 16.57 -3.94
CA ASP A 422 0.75 16.63 -3.50
C ASP A 422 0.57 16.20 -2.04
N ALA A 423 1.67 16.00 -1.31
CA ALA A 423 1.64 15.67 0.09
C ALA A 423 0.79 16.68 0.89
N GLY A 424 -0.30 16.19 1.49
CA GLY A 424 -1.22 17.00 2.28
C GLY A 424 -2.25 17.82 1.48
N LYS A 425 -2.30 17.69 0.15
CA LYS A 425 -3.35 18.36 -0.64
C LYS A 425 -4.67 17.60 -0.57
N THR A 426 -5.75 18.37 -0.47
CA THR A 426 -7.12 17.87 -0.66
C THR A 426 -7.55 18.05 -2.11
N GLY A 427 -8.72 17.52 -2.45
CA GLY A 427 -9.43 17.86 -3.68
C GLY A 427 -9.93 19.31 -3.63
N GLN A 428 -10.71 19.69 -4.63
CA GLN A 428 -11.22 21.07 -4.73
C GLN A 428 -12.08 21.44 -3.51
N VAL A 429 -12.78 20.47 -2.92
CA VAL A 429 -13.58 20.62 -1.71
C VAL A 429 -13.16 19.52 -0.72
N ALA A 430 -12.65 19.92 0.45
CA ALA A 430 -11.95 19.01 1.35
C ALA A 430 -12.84 17.94 2.01
N ASP A 431 -14.10 18.26 2.27
CA ASP A 431 -15.12 17.41 2.90
C ASP A 431 -15.99 16.66 1.89
N THR A 432 -15.73 16.84 0.60
CA THR A 432 -16.40 16.10 -0.48
C THR A 432 -15.60 14.85 -0.84
N ALA A 433 -16.30 13.74 -1.05
CA ALA A 433 -15.69 12.49 -1.48
C ALA A 433 -15.20 12.61 -2.93
N ASP A 434 -13.94 12.23 -3.16
CA ASP A 434 -13.32 12.15 -4.47
C ASP A 434 -12.89 10.72 -4.75
N SER A 435 -13.07 10.26 -5.98
CA SER A 435 -12.61 8.97 -6.44
C SER A 435 -11.09 8.94 -6.50
N PHE A 436 -10.54 7.76 -6.20
CA PHE A 436 -9.12 7.50 -6.36
C PHE A 436 -8.88 6.10 -6.92
N VAL A 437 -7.70 5.91 -7.47
CA VAL A 437 -7.13 4.61 -7.79
C VAL A 437 -5.65 4.61 -7.42
N THR A 438 -5.20 3.52 -6.79
CA THR A 438 -3.77 3.27 -6.51
C THR A 438 -3.36 1.94 -7.12
N VAL A 439 -2.20 1.91 -7.77
CA VAL A 439 -1.60 0.67 -8.27
C VAL A 439 -0.38 0.33 -7.44
N PHE A 440 -0.26 -0.96 -7.11
CA PHE A 440 0.86 -1.57 -6.42
C PHE A 440 1.51 -2.62 -7.30
N ASP A 441 2.79 -2.89 -7.10
CA ASP A 441 3.45 -4.04 -7.73
C ASP A 441 3.09 -5.36 -7.04
N LYS A 442 3.52 -6.48 -7.62
CA LYS A 442 3.36 -7.84 -7.05
C LYS A 442 3.92 -8.02 -5.63
N ASP A 443 4.83 -7.16 -5.17
CA ASP A 443 5.42 -7.20 -3.83
C ASP A 443 4.69 -6.24 -2.86
N GLY A 444 3.63 -5.58 -3.32
CA GLY A 444 2.80 -4.66 -2.55
C GLY A 444 3.42 -3.26 -2.42
N GLN A 445 4.25 -2.83 -3.36
CA GLN A 445 4.81 -1.48 -3.38
C GLN A 445 3.95 -0.54 -4.19
N GLU A 446 3.60 0.61 -3.62
CA GLU A 446 2.85 1.65 -4.33
C GLU A 446 3.65 2.12 -5.57
N LEU A 447 3.09 1.91 -6.76
CA LEU A 447 3.62 2.40 -8.03
C LEU A 447 3.17 3.83 -8.29
N TRP A 448 1.87 4.08 -8.16
CA TRP A 448 1.26 5.39 -8.35
C TRP A 448 -0.15 5.47 -7.77
N THR A 449 -0.59 6.69 -7.44
CA THR A 449 -1.97 7.00 -7.05
C THR A 449 -2.51 8.16 -7.90
N GLN A 450 -3.77 8.06 -8.32
CA GLN A 450 -4.52 9.13 -8.96
C GLN A 450 -5.80 9.42 -8.20
N ARG A 451 -6.19 10.69 -8.15
CA ARG A 451 -7.44 11.19 -7.55
C ARG A 451 -8.15 12.07 -8.57
N ARG A 452 -9.47 11.94 -8.67
CA ARG A 452 -10.31 12.94 -9.33
C ARG A 452 -10.76 13.97 -8.29
N GLY A 453 -10.07 15.10 -8.23
CA GLY A 453 -10.42 16.19 -7.30
C GLY A 453 -11.54 17.07 -7.83
N ALA A 454 -12.78 16.60 -7.88
CA ALA A 454 -13.91 17.36 -8.41
C ALA A 454 -14.50 18.32 -7.36
N ARG A 455 -15.44 19.18 -7.79
CA ARG A 455 -16.17 20.08 -6.86
C ARG A 455 -17.37 19.41 -6.18
N ALA A 456 -17.86 18.32 -6.75
CA ALA A 456 -18.97 17.53 -6.21
C ALA A 456 -18.54 16.07 -6.12
N ALA A 457 -19.27 15.29 -5.31
CA ALA A 457 -18.85 13.96 -4.94
C ALA A 457 -18.68 13.02 -6.14
N ASP A 458 -17.63 12.18 -6.09
CA ASP A 458 -17.44 11.06 -6.98
C ASP A 458 -16.77 9.86 -6.31
N GLU A 459 -17.07 8.68 -6.85
CA GLU A 459 -16.67 7.39 -6.28
C GLU A 459 -16.26 6.46 -7.42
N ALA A 460 -15.16 5.72 -7.25
CA ALA A 460 -14.76 4.64 -8.15
C ALA A 460 -15.09 3.28 -7.51
N THR A 461 -16.14 2.65 -8.00
CA THR A 461 -16.74 1.41 -7.44
C THR A 461 -16.22 0.15 -8.11
N SER A 462 -15.53 0.27 -9.25
CA SER A 462 -14.97 -0.85 -10.00
C SER A 462 -13.63 -0.49 -10.62
N VAL A 463 -12.76 -1.48 -10.79
CA VAL A 463 -11.44 -1.32 -11.43
C VAL A 463 -11.10 -2.56 -12.25
N SER A 464 -10.43 -2.39 -13.37
CA SER A 464 -9.93 -3.48 -14.22
C SER A 464 -8.66 -3.06 -14.95
N PHE A 465 -7.77 -4.02 -15.18
CA PHE A 465 -6.64 -3.85 -16.08
C PHE A 465 -7.07 -4.14 -17.53
N GLY A 466 -6.59 -3.33 -18.46
CA GLY A 466 -6.66 -3.59 -19.89
C GLY A 466 -5.29 -3.93 -20.48
N ALA A 467 -5.19 -3.89 -21.81
CA ALA A 467 -3.92 -4.14 -22.51
C ALA A 467 -2.82 -3.14 -22.09
N ASP A 468 -1.56 -3.59 -22.18
CA ASP A 468 -0.35 -2.80 -21.89
C ASP A 468 -0.33 -2.13 -20.51
N GLY A 469 -0.97 -2.73 -19.50
CA GLY A 469 -1.01 -2.20 -18.13
C GLY A 469 -1.90 -0.95 -17.96
N MET A 470 -2.78 -0.66 -18.93
CA MET A 470 -3.81 0.37 -18.78
C MET A 470 -4.74 0.03 -17.63
N VAL A 471 -5.13 1.03 -16.84
CA VAL A 471 -6.06 0.86 -15.73
C VAL A 471 -7.34 1.61 -16.00
N TYR A 472 -8.47 0.92 -15.89
CA TYR A 472 -9.80 1.48 -16.06
C TYR A 472 -10.50 1.49 -14.72
N ILE A 473 -11.14 2.60 -14.38
CA ILE A 473 -12.08 2.69 -13.27
C ILE A 473 -13.49 2.93 -13.80
N GLY A 474 -14.47 2.30 -13.16
CA GLY A 474 -15.88 2.59 -13.34
C GLY A 474 -16.47 3.10 -12.04
N GLY A 475 -17.41 4.03 -12.11
CA GLY A 475 -17.93 4.68 -10.91
C GLY A 475 -19.16 5.53 -11.14
N ARG A 476 -19.39 6.44 -10.19
CA ARG A 476 -20.45 7.46 -10.27
C ARG A 476 -19.96 8.85 -9.88
N ALA A 477 -20.53 9.89 -10.49
CA ALA A 477 -20.18 11.28 -10.23
C ALA A 477 -21.41 12.19 -10.16
N ARG A 478 -21.42 13.14 -9.21
CA ARG A 478 -22.43 14.23 -9.13
C ARG A 478 -22.08 15.48 -9.95
N SER A 479 -21.03 15.39 -10.77
CA SER A 479 -20.55 16.50 -11.58
C SER A 479 -20.09 16.00 -12.93
N ALA A 480 -20.19 16.88 -13.93
CA ALA A 480 -19.61 16.68 -15.24
C ALA A 480 -18.12 16.31 -15.13
N ILE A 481 -17.73 15.22 -15.79
CA ILE A 481 -16.33 14.91 -16.04
C ILE A 481 -15.84 15.75 -17.23
N THR A 482 -14.57 16.14 -17.23
CA THR A 482 -13.97 16.90 -18.32
C THR A 482 -14.29 16.28 -19.68
N GLY A 483 -14.96 17.05 -20.54
CA GLY A 483 -15.39 16.61 -21.87
C GLY A 483 -16.81 16.02 -21.94
N ALA A 484 -17.53 15.94 -20.82
CA ALA A 484 -18.92 15.50 -20.75
C ALA A 484 -19.84 16.56 -20.11
N ALA A 485 -21.16 16.38 -20.26
CA ALA A 485 -22.17 17.15 -19.53
C ALA A 485 -22.66 16.36 -18.32
N ALA A 486 -23.04 17.05 -17.25
CA ALA A 486 -23.81 16.42 -16.17
C ALA A 486 -25.19 16.05 -16.70
N LEU A 487 -25.64 14.83 -16.43
CA LEU A 487 -26.90 14.29 -16.95
C LEU A 487 -28.01 14.32 -15.90
N GLY A 488 -27.67 14.29 -14.61
CA GLY A 488 -28.65 14.33 -13.53
C GLY A 488 -28.02 14.33 -12.14
N GLY A 489 -28.56 13.50 -11.26
CA GLY A 489 -28.11 13.34 -9.87
C GLY A 489 -26.71 12.72 -9.81
N TRP A 490 -26.66 11.40 -9.61
CA TRP A 490 -25.45 10.62 -9.85
C TRP A 490 -25.41 10.11 -11.28
N ASP A 491 -24.30 10.29 -12.00
CA ASP A 491 -24.12 9.74 -13.34
C ASP A 491 -23.04 8.66 -13.32
N GLY A 492 -23.22 7.58 -14.09
CA GLY A 492 -22.21 6.55 -14.30
C GLY A 492 -21.03 7.06 -15.14
N TYR A 493 -19.82 6.58 -14.85
CA TYR A 493 -18.66 6.90 -15.68
C TYR A 493 -17.63 5.78 -15.78
N VAL A 494 -16.80 5.87 -16.81
CA VAL A 494 -15.57 5.10 -16.99
C VAL A 494 -14.42 6.06 -17.27
N GLN A 495 -13.27 5.84 -16.64
CA GLN A 495 -12.04 6.60 -16.87
C GLN A 495 -10.84 5.67 -17.03
N ALA A 496 -9.98 5.95 -18.02
CA ALA A 496 -8.79 5.17 -18.31
C ALA A 496 -7.51 5.93 -17.93
N PHE A 497 -6.52 5.20 -17.41
CA PHE A 497 -5.22 5.71 -16.99
C PHE A 497 -4.09 4.92 -17.63
N LYS A 498 -3.08 5.66 -18.10
CA LYS A 498 -1.82 5.11 -18.59
C LYS A 498 -0.66 5.57 -17.71
N ALA A 499 0.10 4.61 -17.19
CA ALA A 499 1.38 4.89 -16.54
C ALA A 499 2.45 5.23 -17.59
N GLY A 500 3.28 6.21 -17.28
CA GLY A 500 4.51 6.48 -18.02
C GLY A 500 5.63 5.51 -17.63
N GLU A 501 6.75 5.60 -18.35
CA GLU A 501 7.92 4.74 -18.10
C GLU A 501 8.46 4.92 -16.67
N PRO A 502 8.69 3.82 -15.93
CA PRO A 502 9.21 3.89 -14.58
C PRO A 502 10.67 4.37 -14.58
N TYR A 503 10.95 5.38 -13.75
CA TYR A 503 12.32 5.83 -13.48
C TYR A 503 12.72 5.47 -12.05
N PRO A 504 13.86 4.81 -11.79
CA PRO A 504 14.21 4.30 -10.46
C PRO A 504 14.31 5.35 -9.33
N THR A 505 14.39 6.63 -9.68
CA THR A 505 14.62 7.74 -8.75
C THR A 505 13.49 8.77 -8.73
N ALA A 506 12.43 8.55 -9.51
CA ALA A 506 11.28 9.44 -9.60
C ALA A 506 9.99 8.63 -9.51
N GLY A 507 8.91 9.25 -9.01
CA GLY A 507 7.59 8.62 -9.04
C GLY A 507 7.11 8.41 -10.48
N ILE A 508 6.27 7.40 -10.69
CA ILE A 508 5.63 7.13 -11.99
C ILE A 508 4.63 8.26 -12.27
N THR A 509 4.77 8.88 -13.44
CA THR A 509 3.79 9.85 -13.93
C THR A 509 2.64 9.12 -14.60
N VAL A 510 1.41 9.51 -14.34
CA VAL A 510 0.20 8.88 -14.90
C VAL A 510 -0.62 9.93 -15.61
N SER A 511 -1.19 9.56 -16.76
CA SER A 511 -2.12 10.40 -17.50
C SER A 511 -3.48 9.72 -17.60
N ALA A 512 -4.56 10.45 -17.33
CA ALA A 512 -5.89 10.04 -17.75
C ALA A 512 -5.98 10.16 -19.28
N THR A 513 -6.24 9.06 -19.97
CA THR A 513 -6.22 9.00 -21.45
C THR A 513 -7.61 9.13 -22.06
N ALA A 514 -8.65 8.70 -21.36
CA ALA A 514 -10.03 8.76 -21.84
C ALA A 514 -11.05 8.79 -20.71
N THR A 515 -12.25 9.28 -21.01
CA THR A 515 -13.40 9.24 -20.10
C THR A 515 -14.69 9.13 -20.90
N ALA A 516 -15.65 8.35 -20.40
CA ALA A 516 -17.05 8.36 -20.82
C ALA A 516 -17.94 8.55 -19.59
N GLN A 517 -18.92 9.45 -19.67
CA GLN A 517 -19.98 9.65 -18.68
C GLN A 517 -21.33 9.34 -19.33
N PHE A 518 -22.21 8.64 -18.62
CA PHE A 518 -23.47 8.13 -19.13
C PHE A 518 -24.49 7.95 -18.00
N GLY A 519 -25.75 7.83 -18.37
CA GLY A 519 -26.85 7.68 -17.42
C GLY A 519 -28.12 8.36 -17.92
N THR A 520 -28.98 8.69 -16.98
CA THR A 520 -30.29 9.30 -17.11
C THR A 520 -30.32 10.64 -16.37
N GLY A 521 -31.51 11.22 -16.16
CA GLY A 521 -31.68 12.39 -15.31
C GLY A 521 -31.77 12.08 -13.81
N SER A 522 -31.76 10.80 -13.43
CA SER A 522 -31.92 10.31 -12.06
C SER A 522 -30.56 9.94 -11.45
N ASP A 523 -30.56 9.15 -10.36
CA ASP A 523 -29.34 8.54 -9.84
C ASP A 523 -29.02 7.26 -10.63
N ASP A 524 -27.81 7.22 -11.17
CA ASP A 524 -27.21 6.14 -11.92
C ASP A 524 -25.85 5.78 -11.33
N ARG A 525 -25.46 4.51 -11.45
CA ARG A 525 -24.18 4.03 -10.95
C ARG A 525 -23.65 2.88 -11.78
N VAL A 526 -22.33 2.80 -11.92
CA VAL A 526 -21.64 1.57 -12.31
C VAL A 526 -21.37 0.78 -11.05
N ASP A 527 -21.80 -0.47 -10.98
CA ASP A 527 -21.58 -1.35 -9.83
C ASP A 527 -20.45 -2.35 -10.11
N ALA A 528 -20.30 -2.78 -11.36
CA ALA A 528 -19.25 -3.71 -11.78
C ALA A 528 -18.74 -3.39 -13.20
N MET A 529 -17.48 -3.75 -13.46
CA MET A 529 -16.85 -3.59 -14.77
C MET A 529 -15.90 -4.74 -15.05
N THR A 530 -15.77 -5.13 -16.31
CA THR A 530 -14.79 -6.11 -16.78
C THR A 530 -14.28 -5.74 -18.17
N ILE A 531 -13.09 -6.22 -18.52
CA ILE A 531 -12.48 -6.05 -19.84
C ILE A 531 -12.18 -7.43 -20.42
N ASP A 532 -12.50 -7.62 -21.70
CA ASP A 532 -12.16 -8.81 -22.49
C ASP A 532 -11.59 -8.36 -23.84
N GLY A 533 -10.25 -8.43 -23.97
CA GLY A 533 -9.54 -7.90 -25.13
C GLY A 533 -9.78 -6.40 -25.32
N SER A 534 -10.37 -6.03 -26.45
CA SER A 534 -10.76 -4.64 -26.79
C SER A 534 -12.19 -4.30 -26.39
N ASN A 535 -12.86 -5.14 -25.61
CA ASN A 535 -14.23 -4.92 -25.16
C ASN A 535 -14.24 -4.60 -23.67
N LEU A 536 -14.94 -3.53 -23.29
CA LEU A 536 -15.18 -3.15 -21.90
C LEU A 536 -16.68 -3.26 -21.65
N TYR A 537 -17.05 -3.94 -20.57
CA TYR A 537 -18.44 -4.06 -20.14
C TYR A 537 -18.62 -3.39 -18.79
N THR A 538 -19.63 -2.55 -18.66
CA THR A 538 -20.08 -2.02 -17.38
C THR A 538 -21.46 -2.54 -17.06
N ALA A 539 -21.73 -2.84 -15.81
CA ALA A 539 -23.05 -3.15 -15.32
C ALA A 539 -23.39 -2.29 -14.11
N GLY A 540 -24.64 -1.84 -14.06
CA GLY A 540 -25.06 -0.87 -13.07
C GLY A 540 -26.57 -0.69 -13.00
N VAL A 541 -27.00 0.15 -12.06
CA VAL A 541 -28.41 0.52 -11.92
C VAL A 541 -28.58 1.93 -12.47
N GLU A 542 -29.51 2.09 -13.42
CA GLU A 542 -29.85 3.37 -14.03
C GLU A 542 -31.34 3.64 -13.85
N ASN A 543 -31.69 4.68 -13.09
CA ASN A 543 -33.09 4.99 -12.74
C ASN A 543 -33.91 3.75 -12.27
N GLY A 544 -33.30 2.91 -11.42
CA GLY A 544 -33.91 1.68 -10.88
C GLY A 544 -33.97 0.49 -11.86
N ARG A 545 -33.23 0.53 -12.97
CA ARG A 545 -33.15 -0.56 -13.96
C ARG A 545 -31.76 -1.15 -14.03
N ALA A 546 -31.67 -2.47 -14.14
CA ALA A 546 -30.39 -3.16 -14.32
C ALA A 546 -29.93 -3.03 -15.78
N VAL A 547 -28.84 -2.31 -16.00
CA VAL A 547 -28.32 -1.99 -17.35
C VAL A 547 -26.90 -2.52 -17.50
N VAL A 548 -26.65 -3.19 -18.63
CA VAL A 548 -25.31 -3.60 -19.08
C VAL A 548 -24.96 -2.82 -20.33
N ARG A 549 -23.74 -2.29 -20.38
CA ARG A 549 -23.21 -1.55 -21.53
C ARG A 549 -21.95 -2.22 -22.04
N HIS A 550 -21.80 -2.25 -23.35
CA HIS A 550 -20.60 -2.72 -24.03
C HIS A 550 -19.94 -1.55 -24.75
N PHE A 551 -18.66 -1.37 -24.50
CA PHE A 551 -17.81 -0.39 -25.15
C PHE A 551 -16.71 -1.10 -25.92
N THR A 552 -16.40 -0.62 -27.13
CA THR A 552 -15.17 -0.98 -27.83
C THR A 552 -14.06 0.00 -27.44
N LEU A 553 -12.88 -0.53 -27.18
CA LEU A 553 -11.67 0.23 -26.84
C LEU A 553 -10.82 0.44 -28.10
N ASP A 554 -10.43 1.68 -28.37
CA ASP A 554 -9.45 1.97 -29.42
C ASP A 554 -8.00 1.66 -28.97
N ALA A 555 -7.02 1.91 -29.85
CA ALA A 555 -5.60 1.66 -29.53
C ALA A 555 -5.04 2.53 -28.39
N ALA A 556 -5.69 3.65 -28.06
CA ALA A 556 -5.34 4.49 -26.92
C ALA A 556 -6.11 4.08 -25.64
N GLY A 557 -6.99 3.08 -25.73
CA GLY A 557 -7.86 2.64 -24.65
C GLY A 557 -9.10 3.51 -24.45
N ALA A 558 -9.48 4.33 -25.44
CA ALA A 558 -10.67 5.16 -25.32
C ALA A 558 -11.95 4.33 -25.54
N PRO A 559 -12.92 4.35 -24.60
CA PRO A 559 -14.16 3.60 -24.73
C PRO A 559 -15.16 4.31 -25.65
N THR A 560 -15.69 3.58 -26.64
CA THR A 560 -16.81 3.98 -27.49
C THR A 560 -17.98 3.04 -27.26
N LEU A 561 -19.15 3.57 -26.89
CA LEU A 561 -20.34 2.76 -26.63
C LEU A 561 -20.77 2.03 -27.91
N ALA A 562 -20.84 0.70 -27.84
CA ALA A 562 -21.23 -0.16 -28.95
C ALA A 562 -22.67 -0.67 -28.80
N SER A 563 -23.04 -1.16 -27.62
CA SER A 563 -24.40 -1.64 -27.36
C SER A 563 -24.80 -1.50 -25.89
N THR A 564 -26.09 -1.66 -25.62
CA THR A 564 -26.68 -1.55 -24.27
C THR A 564 -27.85 -2.52 -24.15
N ARG A 565 -27.94 -3.17 -22.99
CA ARG A 565 -29.01 -4.08 -22.63
C ARG A 565 -29.62 -3.68 -21.29
N ASP A 566 -30.89 -3.32 -21.32
CA ASP A 566 -31.73 -3.14 -20.12
C ASP A 566 -32.40 -4.49 -19.81
N LEU A 567 -32.18 -4.99 -18.59
CA LEU A 567 -32.77 -6.25 -18.12
C LEU A 567 -34.09 -6.03 -17.35
N GLY A 568 -34.49 -4.78 -17.15
CA GLY A 568 -35.70 -4.40 -16.43
C GLY A 568 -35.42 -3.81 -15.05
N THR A 569 -36.51 -3.60 -14.30
CA THR A 569 -36.48 -2.99 -12.97
C THR A 569 -35.80 -3.91 -11.95
N ILE A 570 -35.04 -3.31 -11.03
CA ILE A 570 -34.31 -4.01 -9.98
C ILE A 570 -34.46 -3.31 -8.62
N THR A 571 -34.84 -4.12 -7.63
CA THR A 571 -34.88 -3.79 -6.21
C THR A 571 -33.84 -4.66 -5.52
N GLY A 572 -32.60 -4.21 -5.65
CA GLY A 572 -31.42 -4.97 -5.26
C GLY A 572 -30.16 -4.31 -5.79
N GLU A 573 -29.16 -5.11 -6.12
CA GLU A 573 -27.85 -4.63 -6.52
C GLU A 573 -27.17 -5.57 -7.49
N ILE A 574 -26.35 -5.00 -8.37
CA ILE A 574 -25.43 -5.77 -9.21
C ILE A 574 -24.14 -5.98 -8.40
N ARG A 575 -23.64 -7.21 -8.40
CA ARG A 575 -22.44 -7.60 -7.63
C ARG A 575 -21.24 -7.91 -8.51
N GLY A 576 -21.47 -8.38 -9.73
CA GLY A 576 -20.37 -8.73 -10.62
C GLY A 576 -20.77 -8.83 -12.07
N VAL A 577 -19.82 -8.50 -12.95
CA VAL A 577 -19.89 -8.76 -14.39
C VAL A 577 -18.58 -9.40 -14.82
N ALA A 578 -18.65 -10.43 -15.65
CA ALA A 578 -17.47 -11.09 -16.20
C ALA A 578 -17.76 -11.59 -17.62
N VAL A 579 -16.73 -11.95 -18.37
CA VAL A 579 -16.87 -12.54 -19.70
C VAL A 579 -16.28 -13.94 -19.68
N SER A 580 -17.02 -14.92 -20.20
CA SER A 580 -16.53 -16.30 -20.34
C SER A 580 -17.14 -16.97 -21.56
N GLY A 581 -16.29 -17.59 -22.39
CA GLY A 581 -16.73 -18.30 -23.59
C GLY A 581 -17.51 -17.41 -24.57
N GLY A 582 -17.21 -16.11 -24.63
CA GLY A 582 -17.92 -15.12 -25.44
C GLY A 582 -19.26 -14.65 -24.88
N ASN A 583 -19.65 -15.08 -23.68
CA ASN A 583 -20.86 -14.63 -22.99
C ASN A 583 -20.51 -13.63 -21.88
N VAL A 584 -21.35 -12.60 -21.73
CA VAL A 584 -21.32 -11.70 -20.58
C VAL A 584 -22.18 -12.31 -19.48
N ILE A 585 -21.57 -12.56 -18.33
CA ILE A 585 -22.26 -13.11 -17.15
C ILE A 585 -22.41 -11.97 -16.15
N LEU A 586 -23.66 -11.57 -15.90
CA LEU A 586 -24.04 -10.59 -14.91
C LEU A 586 -24.64 -11.28 -13.69
N THR A 587 -24.25 -10.82 -12.51
CA THR A 587 -24.72 -11.38 -11.25
C THR A 587 -25.06 -10.29 -10.24
N GLY A 588 -26.00 -10.57 -9.36
CA GLY A 588 -26.48 -9.64 -8.35
C GLY A 588 -27.56 -10.25 -7.49
N THR A 589 -28.19 -9.43 -6.66
CA THR A 589 -29.39 -9.82 -5.92
C THR A 589 -30.57 -8.97 -6.32
N SER A 590 -31.76 -9.53 -6.24
CA SER A 590 -33.00 -8.80 -6.51
C SER A 590 -34.16 -9.42 -5.75
N ARG A 591 -35.09 -8.57 -5.29
CA ARG A 591 -36.43 -8.99 -4.86
C ARG A 591 -37.42 -9.04 -6.03
N ASP A 592 -37.05 -8.44 -7.15
CA ASP A 592 -37.89 -8.37 -8.34
C ASP A 592 -37.67 -9.59 -9.22
N SER A 593 -38.70 -10.41 -9.37
CA SER A 593 -38.73 -11.52 -10.33
C SER A 593 -38.86 -11.06 -11.80
N GLY A 594 -38.94 -9.74 -12.04
CA GLY A 594 -39.18 -9.13 -13.34
C GLY A 594 -37.94 -8.94 -14.23
N LEU A 595 -36.74 -9.24 -13.73
CA LEU A 595 -35.51 -9.18 -14.53
C LEU A 595 -35.56 -10.20 -15.67
N SER A 596 -35.22 -9.76 -16.89
CA SER A 596 -35.32 -10.56 -18.11
C SER A 596 -34.03 -10.50 -18.93
N ALA A 597 -33.38 -11.65 -19.05
CA ALA A 597 -32.18 -11.83 -19.89
C ALA A 597 -32.48 -12.76 -21.09
N GLY A 598 -33.10 -13.92 -20.81
CA GLY A 598 -33.40 -14.95 -21.80
C GLY A 598 -34.16 -16.12 -21.18
N THR A 599 -33.83 -17.35 -21.60
CA THR A 599 -34.48 -18.57 -21.09
C THR A 599 -34.21 -18.76 -19.60
N VAL A 600 -35.25 -18.98 -18.81
CA VAL A 600 -35.13 -19.17 -17.35
C VAL A 600 -34.79 -20.62 -17.04
N ASN A 601 -33.61 -20.87 -16.47
CA ASN A 601 -33.17 -22.20 -16.01
C ASN A 601 -33.76 -22.56 -14.65
N SER A 602 -33.86 -21.58 -13.74
CA SER A 602 -34.42 -21.73 -12.40
C SER A 602 -35.12 -20.43 -12.04
N ALA A 603 -36.34 -20.54 -11.48
CA ALA A 603 -37.20 -19.40 -11.20
C ALA A 603 -36.88 -18.75 -9.85
N HIS A 604 -37.24 -17.47 -9.70
CA HIS A 604 -37.19 -16.75 -8.43
C HIS A 604 -38.07 -17.46 -7.38
N SER A 605 -37.49 -17.76 -6.22
CA SER A 605 -38.05 -18.60 -5.16
C SER A 605 -38.85 -17.80 -4.11
N GLY A 606 -38.66 -16.48 -4.04
CA GLY A 606 -39.30 -15.62 -3.05
C GLY A 606 -38.32 -14.63 -2.45
N GLY A 607 -38.77 -13.75 -1.55
CA GLY A 607 -37.89 -12.84 -0.81
C GLY A 607 -36.90 -12.08 -1.69
N LYS A 608 -35.60 -12.26 -1.42
CA LYS A 608 -34.50 -11.69 -2.20
C LYS A 608 -33.59 -12.83 -2.64
N ASP A 609 -33.39 -13.00 -3.94
CA ASP A 609 -32.58 -14.07 -4.52
C ASP A 609 -31.36 -13.53 -5.25
N VAL A 610 -30.38 -14.41 -5.49
CA VAL A 610 -29.27 -14.15 -6.40
C VAL A 610 -29.72 -14.44 -7.83
N PHE A 611 -29.49 -13.51 -8.76
CA PHE A 611 -29.67 -13.76 -10.18
C PHE A 611 -28.33 -13.93 -10.90
N ILE A 612 -28.33 -14.76 -11.93
CA ILE A 612 -27.25 -14.95 -12.89
C ILE A 612 -27.87 -14.81 -14.27
N ALA A 613 -27.53 -13.71 -14.95
CA ALA A 613 -27.91 -13.47 -16.34
C ALA A 613 -26.71 -13.74 -17.25
N THR A 614 -26.87 -14.68 -18.18
CA THR A 614 -25.86 -14.98 -19.19
C THR A 614 -26.35 -14.42 -20.52
N LEU A 615 -25.61 -13.48 -21.08
CA LEU A 615 -25.95 -12.70 -22.26
C LEU A 615 -24.91 -12.94 -23.36
N SER A 616 -25.32 -12.79 -24.60
CA SER A 616 -24.40 -12.66 -25.74
C SER A 616 -23.35 -11.55 -25.53
N GLY A 617 -22.14 -11.76 -26.07
CA GLY A 617 -21.04 -10.79 -26.00
C GLY A 617 -21.37 -9.42 -26.61
N ASP A 618 -22.18 -9.37 -27.67
CA ASP A 618 -22.61 -8.10 -28.28
C ASP A 618 -23.84 -7.48 -27.60
N LEU A 619 -24.35 -8.13 -26.54
CA LEU A 619 -25.56 -7.77 -25.80
C LEU A 619 -26.85 -7.79 -26.65
N THR A 620 -26.83 -8.39 -27.84
CA THR A 620 -28.03 -8.59 -28.65
C THR A 620 -28.83 -9.79 -28.12
N ALA A 621 -30.16 -9.63 -28.01
CA ALA A 621 -31.01 -10.70 -27.50
C ALA A 621 -30.81 -12.00 -28.31
N SER A 622 -30.52 -13.09 -27.62
CA SER A 622 -30.29 -14.39 -28.23
C SER A 622 -31.12 -15.48 -27.56
N ALA A 623 -31.49 -16.51 -28.32
CA ALA A 623 -32.09 -17.73 -27.76
C ALA A 623 -31.10 -18.48 -26.83
N ALA A 624 -29.81 -18.18 -26.91
CA ALA A 624 -28.77 -18.70 -26.01
C ALA A 624 -28.71 -17.95 -24.67
N ASP A 625 -29.36 -16.79 -24.54
CA ASP A 625 -29.35 -16.03 -23.28
C ASP A 625 -30.07 -16.83 -22.19
N ARG A 626 -29.57 -16.73 -20.95
CA ARG A 626 -30.06 -17.47 -19.78
C ARG A 626 -30.32 -16.56 -18.60
N MET A 627 -31.30 -16.93 -17.81
CA MET A 627 -31.54 -16.38 -16.47
C MET A 627 -31.62 -17.53 -15.48
N THR A 628 -30.81 -17.50 -14.43
CA THR A 628 -30.83 -18.47 -13.33
C THR A 628 -31.00 -17.71 -12.02
N TRP A 629 -31.99 -18.11 -11.22
CA TRP A 629 -32.15 -17.63 -9.86
C TRP A 629 -31.62 -18.69 -8.87
N TYR A 630 -30.92 -18.24 -7.84
CA TYR A 630 -30.41 -19.07 -6.75
C TYR A 630 -30.76 -18.43 -5.41
N GLY A 631 -31.48 -19.17 -4.58
CA GLY A 631 -31.96 -18.73 -3.28
C GLY A 631 -33.22 -19.49 -2.85
N GLY A 632 -33.59 -19.28 -1.59
CA GLY A 632 -34.74 -19.87 -0.91
C GLY A 632 -35.96 -18.97 -0.95
N ALA A 633 -36.90 -19.18 -0.02
CA ALA A 633 -38.08 -18.32 0.09
C ALA A 633 -37.79 -17.04 0.91
N GLY A 634 -36.68 -17.03 1.68
CA GLY A 634 -36.22 -15.93 2.51
C GLY A 634 -35.32 -14.93 1.78
N GLU A 635 -34.42 -14.31 2.55
CA GLU A 635 -33.45 -13.34 2.08
C GLU A 635 -32.09 -14.00 1.85
N ASP A 636 -31.77 -14.23 0.59
CA ASP A 636 -30.46 -14.66 0.13
C ASP A 636 -29.63 -13.45 -0.32
N SER A 637 -28.40 -13.39 0.13
CA SER A 637 -27.45 -12.32 -0.22
C SER A 637 -26.29 -12.89 -1.02
N ALA A 638 -25.80 -12.14 -2.00
CA ALA A 638 -24.50 -12.37 -2.61
C ALA A 638 -23.55 -11.28 -2.12
N ALA A 639 -22.69 -11.61 -1.15
CA ALA A 639 -21.67 -10.69 -0.69
C ALA A 639 -20.65 -10.39 -1.80
N ASP A 640 -20.27 -11.42 -2.55
CA ASP A 640 -19.39 -11.34 -3.71
C ASP A 640 -19.65 -12.50 -4.66
N VAL A 641 -19.31 -12.28 -5.92
CA VAL A 641 -19.48 -13.23 -7.01
C VAL A 641 -18.28 -13.18 -7.93
N LYS A 642 -17.70 -14.33 -8.27
CA LYS A 642 -16.58 -14.43 -9.22
C LYS A 642 -16.90 -15.44 -10.30
N VAL A 643 -16.54 -15.14 -11.54
CA VAL A 643 -16.52 -16.13 -12.61
C VAL A 643 -15.10 -16.69 -12.73
N HIS A 644 -14.98 -18.00 -12.61
CA HIS A 644 -13.70 -18.71 -12.71
C HIS A 644 -13.92 -20.02 -13.46
N ASP A 645 -13.09 -20.30 -14.47
CA ASP A 645 -13.21 -21.46 -15.36
C ASP A 645 -14.62 -21.67 -15.94
N GLY A 646 -15.27 -20.55 -16.30
CA GLY A 646 -16.62 -20.52 -16.85
C GLY A 646 -17.73 -20.90 -15.88
N LYS A 647 -17.42 -21.03 -14.58
CA LYS A 647 -18.40 -21.26 -13.51
C LYS A 647 -18.56 -20.02 -12.65
N VAL A 648 -19.74 -19.83 -12.09
CA VAL A 648 -20.07 -18.72 -11.20
C VAL A 648 -19.91 -19.20 -9.76
N TRP A 649 -19.01 -18.58 -9.02
CA TRP A 649 -18.81 -18.78 -7.59
C TRP A 649 -19.50 -17.67 -6.82
N ILE A 650 -20.31 -18.04 -5.81
CA ILE A 650 -21.10 -17.09 -5.02
C ILE A 650 -20.89 -17.39 -3.54
N THR A 651 -20.76 -16.34 -2.74
CA THR A 651 -20.82 -16.45 -1.28
C THR A 651 -21.74 -15.38 -0.70
N GLY A 652 -22.37 -15.69 0.44
CA GLY A 652 -23.18 -14.75 1.19
C GLY A 652 -23.94 -15.41 2.32
N VAL A 653 -25.02 -14.78 2.77
CA VAL A 653 -25.95 -15.34 3.76
C VAL A 653 -27.12 -15.99 3.04
N ALA A 654 -27.43 -17.24 3.41
CA ALA A 654 -28.49 -18.04 2.80
C ALA A 654 -29.80 -17.99 3.60
N ASP A 655 -30.92 -17.83 2.87
CA ASP A 655 -32.30 -18.03 3.30
C ASP A 655 -32.62 -17.42 4.68
N ARG A 656 -32.27 -16.14 4.86
CA ARG A 656 -32.50 -15.44 6.13
C ARG A 656 -33.97 -15.01 6.23
N ASP A 657 -34.59 -15.18 7.39
CA ASP A 657 -35.97 -14.69 7.61
C ASP A 657 -36.02 -13.17 7.37
N PRO A 658 -36.94 -12.66 6.54
CA PRO A 658 -37.10 -11.22 6.29
C PRO A 658 -37.34 -10.36 7.53
N VAL A 659 -37.85 -10.95 8.63
CA VAL A 659 -38.06 -10.24 9.91
C VAL A 659 -36.96 -10.51 10.96
N ALA A 660 -35.89 -11.21 10.59
CA ALA A 660 -34.78 -11.52 11.51
C ALA A 660 -34.03 -10.25 11.95
N ASP A 661 -33.78 -10.16 13.25
CA ASP A 661 -32.97 -9.11 13.88
C ASP A 661 -31.47 -9.34 13.64
N LYS A 662 -30.66 -8.32 13.95
CA LYS A 662 -29.19 -8.36 13.75
C LYS A 662 -28.47 -9.44 14.55
N ASP A 663 -29.07 -9.98 15.61
CA ASP A 663 -28.47 -10.98 16.50
C ASP A 663 -29.01 -12.40 16.23
N ASP A 664 -30.01 -12.53 15.35
CA ASP A 664 -30.55 -13.83 14.94
C ASP A 664 -29.56 -14.60 14.06
N PRO A 665 -29.54 -15.95 14.13
CA PRO A 665 -28.58 -16.77 13.42
C PRO A 665 -28.45 -16.45 11.93
N THR A 666 -27.22 -16.44 11.43
CA THR A 666 -26.94 -16.33 9.99
C THR A 666 -26.11 -17.50 9.51
N ARG A 667 -26.51 -18.08 8.37
CA ARG A 667 -25.79 -19.17 7.71
C ARG A 667 -25.03 -18.64 6.50
N GLY A 668 -23.73 -18.77 6.52
CA GLY A 668 -22.89 -18.50 5.35
C GLY A 668 -23.06 -19.62 4.32
N TYR A 669 -22.91 -19.30 3.04
CA TYR A 669 -22.85 -20.31 1.97
C TYR A 669 -21.75 -20.02 0.95
N LEU A 670 -21.34 -21.07 0.25
CA LEU A 670 -20.46 -21.04 -0.91
C LEU A 670 -21.04 -21.98 -1.96
N ALA A 671 -21.34 -21.45 -3.14
CA ALA A 671 -21.90 -22.22 -4.24
C ALA A 671 -21.09 -22.04 -5.52
N ARG A 672 -21.02 -23.10 -6.34
CA ARG A 672 -20.54 -23.06 -7.73
C ARG A 672 -21.68 -23.45 -8.66
N ILE A 673 -22.00 -22.57 -9.59
CA ILE A 673 -23.13 -22.73 -10.50
C ILE A 673 -22.63 -22.65 -11.94
N ASP A 674 -23.13 -23.55 -12.79
CA ASP A 674 -22.95 -23.45 -14.23
C ASP A 674 -23.89 -22.37 -14.80
N PRO A 675 -23.36 -21.28 -15.39
CA PRO A 675 -24.17 -20.12 -15.81
C PRO A 675 -25.07 -20.41 -17.02
N LEU A 676 -24.86 -21.52 -17.74
CA LEU A 676 -25.61 -21.85 -18.96
C LEU A 676 -26.78 -22.79 -18.66
N SER A 677 -26.57 -23.78 -17.79
CA SER A 677 -27.56 -24.78 -17.38
C SER A 677 -28.28 -24.44 -16.09
N GLY A 678 -27.69 -23.58 -15.24
CA GLY A 678 -28.18 -23.29 -13.90
C GLY A 678 -27.90 -24.39 -12.88
N ALA A 679 -27.15 -25.43 -13.24
CA ALA A 679 -26.84 -26.53 -12.33
C ALA A 679 -25.91 -26.07 -11.20
N VAL A 680 -26.30 -26.36 -9.95
CA VAL A 680 -25.43 -26.21 -8.77
C VAL A 680 -24.50 -27.42 -8.71
N GLU A 681 -23.20 -27.18 -8.91
CA GLU A 681 -22.18 -28.24 -9.00
C GLU A 681 -21.43 -28.43 -7.67
N TYR A 682 -21.42 -27.41 -6.83
CA TYR A 682 -20.83 -27.42 -5.50
C TYR A 682 -21.65 -26.51 -4.60
N GLU A 683 -21.92 -26.95 -3.38
CA GLU A 683 -22.58 -26.14 -2.36
C GLU A 683 -22.08 -26.54 -0.96
N ARG A 684 -21.81 -25.52 -0.14
CA ARG A 684 -21.57 -25.67 1.30
C ARG A 684 -22.32 -24.56 2.02
N THR A 685 -22.93 -24.92 3.14
CA THR A 685 -23.47 -23.95 4.10
C THR A 685 -22.82 -24.19 5.45
N TRP A 686 -22.69 -23.12 6.26
CA TRP A 686 -22.08 -23.22 7.57
C TRP A 686 -22.60 -22.16 8.54
N SER A 687 -22.50 -22.46 9.82
CA SER A 687 -22.58 -21.45 10.89
C SER A 687 -21.18 -21.02 11.32
N GLY A 688 -21.10 -19.85 11.95
CA GLY A 688 -19.87 -19.38 12.60
C GLY A 688 -20.04 -19.39 14.11
N ASP A 689 -19.02 -18.87 14.80
CA ASP A 689 -19.09 -18.65 16.24
C ASP A 689 -20.39 -17.87 16.59
N GLY A 690 -21.10 -18.31 17.64
CA GLY A 690 -22.38 -17.71 18.05
C GLY A 690 -23.52 -17.87 17.02
N ASP A 691 -23.43 -18.85 16.13
CA ASP A 691 -24.34 -19.07 14.99
C ASP A 691 -24.42 -17.88 14.03
N GLN A 692 -23.33 -17.11 13.96
CA GLN A 692 -23.18 -15.96 13.07
C GLN A 692 -22.05 -16.24 12.07
N ALA A 693 -22.43 -16.54 10.82
CA ALA A 693 -21.52 -16.52 9.67
C ALA A 693 -22.07 -15.56 8.61
N ARG A 694 -21.27 -14.55 8.24
CA ARG A 694 -21.63 -13.54 7.23
C ARG A 694 -20.46 -13.32 6.28
N PRO A 695 -20.41 -14.05 5.16
CA PRO A 695 -19.41 -13.83 4.13
C PRO A 695 -19.43 -12.39 3.61
N LEU A 696 -18.26 -11.89 3.22
CA LEU A 696 -18.01 -10.51 2.82
C LEU A 696 -17.40 -10.43 1.41
N THR A 697 -16.46 -11.32 1.08
CA THR A 697 -15.85 -11.41 -0.25
C THR A 697 -15.34 -12.82 -0.51
N LEU A 698 -15.18 -13.19 -1.78
CA LEU A 698 -14.57 -14.45 -2.21
C LEU A 698 -13.52 -14.24 -3.30
N ALA A 699 -12.55 -15.15 -3.35
CA ALA A 699 -11.57 -15.21 -4.43
C ALA A 699 -11.25 -16.67 -4.77
N VAL A 700 -11.03 -16.98 -6.04
CA VAL A 700 -10.81 -18.35 -6.53
C VAL A 700 -9.40 -18.47 -7.13
N ALA A 701 -8.66 -19.49 -6.73
CA ALA A 701 -7.28 -19.75 -7.12
C ALA A 701 -7.14 -21.12 -7.79
N THR A 702 -6.81 -21.14 -9.08
CA THR A 702 -6.54 -22.37 -9.82
C THR A 702 -5.36 -23.13 -9.22
N GLY A 703 -5.54 -24.41 -8.88
CA GLY A 703 -4.47 -25.22 -8.29
C GLY A 703 -3.90 -24.66 -6.98
N GLY A 704 -4.72 -23.90 -6.24
CA GLY A 704 -4.37 -23.24 -4.99
C GLY A 704 -4.44 -24.13 -3.74
N ALA A 705 -5.12 -25.28 -3.81
CA ALA A 705 -5.26 -26.26 -2.73
C ALA A 705 -4.28 -27.43 -2.92
N SER A 706 -3.63 -27.87 -1.84
CA SER A 706 -2.72 -29.01 -1.85
C SER A 706 -2.44 -29.58 -0.46
N VAL A 707 -1.61 -30.63 -0.38
CA VAL A 707 -1.12 -31.13 0.91
C VAL A 707 -0.32 -30.10 1.71
N LEU A 708 0.24 -29.06 1.06
CA LEU A 708 0.98 -28.01 1.74
C LEU A 708 0.10 -27.22 2.73
N ASP A 709 -1.19 -27.06 2.42
CA ASP A 709 -2.17 -26.39 3.30
C ASP A 709 -2.28 -27.08 4.66
N ARG A 710 -2.33 -28.43 4.65
CA ARG A 710 -2.36 -29.25 5.87
C ARG A 710 -1.10 -29.05 6.72
N LEU A 711 0.01 -28.70 6.10
CA LEU A 711 1.29 -28.42 6.75
C LEU A 711 1.46 -26.94 7.12
N GLY A 712 0.49 -26.08 6.78
CA GLY A 712 0.60 -24.63 6.93
C GLY A 712 1.70 -23.99 6.08
N LEU A 713 2.16 -24.70 5.04
CA LEU A 713 3.21 -24.27 4.12
C LEU A 713 2.55 -23.64 2.88
N PRO A 714 3.01 -22.47 2.41
CA PRO A 714 2.52 -21.91 1.17
C PRO A 714 3.19 -22.57 -0.02
N LYS A 715 2.49 -22.64 -1.15
CA LYS A 715 3.04 -22.87 -2.49
C LYS A 715 3.77 -21.61 -2.97
N GLY A 716 4.92 -21.79 -3.61
CA GLY A 716 5.77 -20.71 -4.12
C GLY A 716 6.94 -20.35 -3.18
N GLU A 717 7.69 -19.30 -3.53
CA GLU A 717 8.75 -18.75 -2.68
C GLU A 717 8.14 -18.16 -1.40
N ILE A 718 8.74 -18.43 -0.24
CA ILE A 718 8.33 -17.80 1.02
C ILE A 718 9.05 -16.48 1.23
N ASP A 719 8.38 -15.51 1.84
CA ASP A 719 9.07 -14.35 2.36
C ASP A 719 9.96 -14.76 3.54
N GLN A 720 11.25 -14.54 3.39
CA GLN A 720 12.27 -14.87 4.39
C GLN A 720 12.87 -13.62 5.02
N SER A 721 12.49 -12.41 4.61
CA SER A 721 13.06 -11.23 5.21
C SER A 721 12.16 -10.03 5.05
N ASP A 722 11.95 -9.30 6.14
CA ASP A 722 11.34 -7.99 6.07
C ASP A 722 12.09 -7.11 5.05
N SER A 723 11.33 -6.40 4.23
CA SER A 723 11.93 -5.53 3.24
C SER A 723 12.83 -4.47 3.88
N LYS A 724 13.99 -4.26 3.25
CA LYS A 724 14.99 -3.26 3.68
C LYS A 724 14.69 -1.86 3.14
N ARG A 725 13.66 -1.72 2.29
CA ARG A 725 13.25 -0.45 1.72
C ARG A 725 12.47 0.36 2.77
N LEU A 726 12.76 1.66 2.85
CA LEU A 726 12.07 2.54 3.79
C LEU A 726 10.59 2.74 3.45
N VAL A 727 10.23 2.67 2.17
CA VAL A 727 8.84 2.80 1.71
C VAL A 727 7.97 1.61 2.16
N ASP A 728 8.59 0.49 2.47
CA ASP A 728 7.92 -0.73 2.94
C ASP A 728 7.74 -0.75 4.45
N ALA A 729 8.67 -0.10 5.18
CA ALA A 729 8.72 -0.08 6.63
C ALA A 729 8.08 1.18 7.25
N THR A 730 7.70 2.17 6.42
CA THR A 730 7.20 3.47 6.85
C THR A 730 6.15 4.01 5.88
N SER A 731 5.50 5.12 6.21
CA SER A 731 4.59 5.81 5.28
C SER A 731 5.30 6.69 4.23
N LEU A 732 6.61 6.50 4.01
CA LEU A 732 7.39 7.25 3.02
C LEU A 732 7.09 6.74 1.61
N ARG A 733 7.20 7.63 0.61
CA ARG A 733 7.01 7.29 -0.81
C ARG A 733 8.29 7.51 -1.60
N VAL A 734 8.36 6.87 -2.77
CA VAL A 734 9.45 7.10 -3.72
C VAL A 734 9.47 8.58 -4.12
N GLY A 735 10.64 9.20 -4.02
CA GLY A 735 10.83 10.62 -4.29
C GLY A 735 10.82 11.52 -3.06
N ASP A 736 10.37 11.03 -1.90
CA ASP A 736 10.50 11.74 -0.63
C ASP A 736 11.98 12.01 -0.31
N ARG A 737 12.27 13.21 0.18
CA ARG A 737 13.64 13.65 0.49
C ARG A 737 13.75 14.01 1.96
N PHE A 738 14.71 13.41 2.65
CA PHE A 738 15.03 13.73 4.04
C PHE A 738 16.55 13.79 4.23
N TYR A 739 16.98 14.49 5.28
CA TYR A 739 18.38 14.52 5.69
C TYR A 739 18.60 13.55 6.84
N VAL A 740 19.52 12.60 6.67
CA VAL A 740 19.97 11.75 7.77
C VAL A 740 21.17 12.41 8.45
N SER A 741 21.07 12.67 9.75
CA SER A 741 22.23 13.08 10.54
C SER A 741 22.51 12.02 11.61
N PRO A 742 23.66 11.33 11.57
CA PRO A 742 24.01 10.39 12.61
C PRO A 742 24.13 11.13 13.94
N ARG A 743 23.60 10.52 15.01
CA ARG A 743 23.76 11.02 16.39
C ARG A 743 25.26 11.23 16.63
N ARG A 744 25.70 12.47 16.83
CA ARG A 744 27.10 12.74 17.24
C ARG A 744 27.34 11.98 18.53
N ARG A 745 28.01 10.82 18.46
CA ARG A 745 28.57 10.16 19.64
C ARG A 745 29.53 11.16 20.26
N ARG A 746 29.35 11.49 21.54
CA ARG A 746 30.33 12.29 22.30
C ARG A 746 31.71 11.67 22.07
N PRO A 747 32.78 12.45 21.83
CA PRO A 747 34.12 11.90 21.78
C PRO A 747 34.39 11.22 23.13
N LEU A 748 34.68 9.91 23.09
CA LEU A 748 35.26 9.21 24.22
C LEU A 748 36.57 9.93 24.56
N GLY A 749 36.62 10.57 25.73
CA GLY A 749 37.83 11.19 26.24
C GLY A 749 38.91 10.11 26.39
N VAL A 750 39.88 10.11 25.48
CA VAL A 750 41.09 9.32 25.62
C VAL A 750 41.90 9.92 26.75
N ARG A 751 41.85 9.32 27.95
CA ARG A 751 42.87 9.55 28.97
C ARG A 751 44.15 8.88 28.50
N HIS A 752 45.09 9.66 28.00
CA HIS A 752 46.47 9.22 27.85
C HIS A 752 47.08 9.01 29.25
N HIS A 753 47.27 7.76 29.65
CA HIS A 753 48.26 7.43 30.67
C HIS A 753 49.64 7.53 30.04
N HIS A 754 50.40 8.56 30.41
CA HIS A 754 51.84 8.59 30.17
C HIS A 754 52.54 8.23 31.49
N ARG A 755 53.37 7.18 31.44
CA ARG A 755 54.19 6.71 32.55
C ARG A 755 55.64 6.69 32.06
N GLN A 756 56.47 7.60 32.56
CA GLN A 756 57.91 7.44 32.68
C GLN A 756 58.38 8.11 33.98
N GLY A 757 59.22 7.41 34.73
CA GLY A 757 59.84 7.80 36.01
C GLY A 757 60.88 8.91 35.86
N HIS A 758 61.54 9.42 36.90
CA HIS A 758 61.98 8.79 38.14
C HIS A 758 62.24 9.85 39.25
N ALA A 759 62.30 9.33 40.49
CA ALA A 759 63.10 9.77 41.66
C ALA A 759 62.53 10.81 42.66
N GLY A 760 62.50 10.40 43.93
CA GLY A 760 62.45 11.27 45.13
C GLY A 760 61.41 10.89 46.19
N GLN A 761 61.86 10.27 47.30
CA GLN A 761 61.12 10.02 48.57
C GLN A 761 60.76 11.34 49.34
N PRO A 762 60.08 11.34 50.53
CA PRO A 762 59.15 10.39 51.17
C PRO A 762 57.82 11.04 51.67
N ARG A 763 56.93 10.19 52.20
CA ARG A 763 55.69 10.41 53.02
C ARG A 763 55.87 11.39 54.22
N PRO A 764 54.84 11.85 55.01
CA PRO A 764 53.62 11.12 55.40
C PRO A 764 52.33 11.90 55.82
N GLN A 765 51.31 11.13 56.27
CA GLN A 765 50.21 11.50 57.20
C GLN A 765 49.14 12.48 56.69
N ASP A 766 47.86 12.48 57.08
CA ASP A 766 47.05 11.73 58.04
C ASP A 766 45.56 12.02 57.69
N ARG A 767 44.68 11.02 57.79
CA ARG A 767 43.48 10.93 58.66
C ARG A 767 42.20 11.73 58.33
N ASP A 768 41.12 10.95 58.49
CA ASP A 768 39.81 11.27 59.06
C ASP A 768 38.78 12.11 58.28
N ARG A 769 37.81 11.37 57.72
CA ARG A 769 36.43 11.23 58.24
C ARG A 769 35.84 12.46 58.94
N ILE A 770 34.63 12.91 58.52
CA ILE A 770 33.41 13.04 59.35
C ILE A 770 32.28 13.88 58.68
N GLU A 771 31.09 13.28 58.69
CA GLU A 771 29.70 13.77 58.91
C GLU A 771 28.95 14.86 58.08
N ARG A 772 27.77 14.40 57.63
CA ARG A 772 26.37 14.87 57.85
C ARG A 772 26.06 16.37 58.06
N GLN A 773 25.05 16.84 57.31
CA GLN A 773 23.76 17.47 57.71
C GLN A 773 23.04 17.87 56.39
N ALA A 774 21.82 17.48 56.03
CA ALA A 774 20.47 17.54 56.61
C ALA A 774 19.78 18.91 56.52
N GLU A 775 18.44 18.85 56.27
CA GLU A 775 17.40 19.91 56.17
C GLU A 775 17.15 20.51 54.76
N GLY A 776 15.91 20.67 54.27
CA GLY A 776 14.58 20.35 54.80
C GLY A 776 13.42 20.87 53.90
N HIS A 777 12.24 20.24 54.05
CA HIS A 777 10.85 20.72 53.79
C HIS A 777 10.34 20.77 52.32
N SER A 778 9.09 20.42 51.95
CA SER A 778 7.80 20.14 52.61
C SER A 778 6.91 19.31 51.64
N GLY A 779 6.18 18.24 52.05
CA GLY A 779 4.74 18.23 52.42
C GLY A 779 3.80 18.25 51.19
N VAL A 780 2.99 17.23 50.85
CA VAL A 780 1.65 16.85 51.39
C VAL A 780 1.34 15.41 50.94
N ARG A 781 1.32 14.37 51.80
CA ARG A 781 0.20 13.72 52.53
C ARG A 781 -1.04 13.24 51.73
N GLY A 782 -1.17 11.91 51.66
CA GLY A 782 -2.43 11.15 51.66
C GLY A 782 -2.14 9.69 52.05
N ARG A 783 -2.47 9.31 53.30
CA ARG A 783 -2.28 7.96 53.91
C ARG A 783 -3.57 7.13 53.77
N PHE A 784 -3.43 5.80 53.68
CA PHE A 784 -4.08 4.75 54.52
C PHE A 784 -3.42 3.40 54.12
N ARG A 785 -2.44 2.84 54.83
CA ARG A 785 -2.37 2.12 56.12
C ARG A 785 -2.71 0.62 56.03
N ASP A 786 -1.63 -0.17 56.03
CA ASP A 786 -1.29 -1.43 56.69
C ASP A 786 -2.31 -2.57 56.93
N GLY A 787 -1.85 -3.78 56.62
CA GLY A 787 -2.19 -5.03 57.31
C GLY A 787 -1.04 -6.04 57.20
N GLN A 788 -0.29 -6.23 58.29
CA GLN A 788 0.75 -7.26 58.49
C GLN A 788 0.17 -8.61 58.95
N GLY A 789 0.89 -9.69 58.64
CA GLY A 789 0.90 -11.00 59.34
C GLY A 789 1.69 -12.00 58.46
N ARG A 790 2.95 -12.40 58.67
CA ARG A 790 3.77 -12.91 59.79
C ARG A 790 3.51 -14.39 60.15
N ARG A 791 4.61 -15.18 60.03
CA ARG A 791 4.98 -16.49 60.62
C ARG A 791 4.59 -17.75 59.84
N ASP A 792 5.28 -18.89 59.90
CA ASP A 792 6.68 -19.35 60.14
C ASP A 792 6.62 -20.91 60.04
N HIS A 793 7.74 -21.57 59.66
CA HIS A 793 8.23 -22.96 59.96
C HIS A 793 8.70 -23.77 58.74
N HIS A 794 10.02 -24.07 58.64
CA HIS A 794 10.77 -25.33 58.98
C HIS A 794 10.37 -26.54 58.10
N HIS A 795 11.25 -27.36 57.48
CA HIS A 795 12.51 -28.03 57.86
C HIS A 795 13.22 -28.54 56.56
N ASP A 796 14.55 -28.43 56.38
CA ASP A 796 15.66 -29.42 56.62
C ASP A 796 15.89 -30.55 55.59
N GLY A 797 17.18 -30.80 55.26
CA GLY A 797 17.71 -32.05 54.66
C GLY A 797 18.69 -31.89 53.47
N ARG A 798 19.96 -31.55 53.69
CA ARG A 798 21.19 -32.43 53.68
C ARG A 798 21.62 -33.09 52.34
N LEU A 799 22.85 -32.69 51.94
CA LEU A 799 23.87 -33.29 51.03
C LEU A 799 24.26 -34.75 51.41
N PRO A 800 24.98 -35.59 50.59
CA PRO A 800 26.28 -35.28 49.94
C PRO A 800 26.69 -35.99 48.60
N ALA A 801 27.84 -35.55 48.04
CA ALA A 801 28.68 -36.18 46.99
C ALA A 801 29.57 -37.33 47.57
N PRO A 802 30.67 -37.91 46.97
CA PRO A 802 31.40 -37.67 45.69
C PRO A 802 32.02 -38.94 44.99
N LEU A 803 32.93 -38.76 44.00
CA LEU A 803 34.16 -39.54 43.59
C LEU A 803 34.33 -39.59 42.03
N ASP A 804 35.35 -38.99 41.39
CA ASP A 804 36.79 -39.33 41.16
C ASP A 804 37.00 -40.46 40.10
N HIS A 805 37.61 -40.24 38.91
CA HIS A 805 39.06 -40.24 38.59
C HIS A 805 39.36 -39.81 37.12
N GLY A 806 40.53 -39.18 36.86
CA GLY A 806 41.14 -38.95 35.52
C GLY A 806 41.93 -40.16 34.99
N PRO A 807 43.06 -40.04 34.21
CA PRO A 807 43.61 -38.94 33.39
C PRO A 807 44.17 -39.40 32.00
N ARG A 808 44.71 -38.48 31.16
CA ARG A 808 46.07 -38.54 30.50
C ARG A 808 46.21 -37.87 29.10
N ARG A 809 47.22 -36.97 29.02
CA ARG A 809 48.30 -36.74 28.00
C ARG A 809 47.91 -36.46 26.52
N GLN A 810 48.21 -35.32 25.87
CA GLN A 810 49.51 -34.68 25.49
C GLN A 810 50.41 -35.65 24.66
N VAL A 811 50.87 -35.41 23.42
CA VAL A 811 51.79 -34.37 22.88
C VAL A 811 51.94 -34.57 21.34
N GLY A 812 52.22 -33.50 20.57
CA GLY A 812 52.95 -33.58 19.29
C GLY A 812 52.69 -32.43 18.29
N ARG A 813 53.08 -31.17 18.55
CA ARG A 813 54.35 -30.51 18.10
C ARG A 813 54.71 -30.75 16.63
N ARG A 814 54.66 -29.74 15.75
CA ARG A 814 55.76 -28.90 15.19
C ARG A 814 55.21 -28.20 13.92
N SER A 815 55.62 -27.04 13.41
CA SER A 815 56.66 -26.04 13.72
C SER A 815 56.50 -24.84 12.77
N HIS A 816 56.71 -23.63 13.31
CA HIS A 816 56.98 -22.33 12.64
C HIS A 816 58.37 -22.31 11.96
N PRO A 817 58.72 -21.36 11.04
CA PRO A 817 59.03 -19.93 11.32
C PRO A 817 58.53 -18.92 10.25
N ARG A 818 58.07 -17.69 10.54
CA ARG A 818 58.65 -16.44 11.11
C ARG A 818 59.54 -15.61 10.17
N ARG A 819 59.26 -14.28 10.19
CA ARG A 819 59.98 -13.06 9.69
C ARG A 819 59.59 -12.58 8.29
N ASP A 820 59.43 -11.29 7.97
CA ASP A 820 59.60 -10.03 8.71
C ASP A 820 59.00 -8.84 7.90
N ARG A 821 58.84 -7.68 8.59
CA ARG A 821 58.80 -6.27 8.11
C ARG A 821 57.48 -5.58 7.68
N ALA A 822 56.95 -4.83 8.65
CA ALA A 822 56.77 -3.37 8.70
C ALA A 822 56.55 -2.52 7.42
N GLY A 823 55.46 -1.72 7.46
CA GLY A 823 55.27 -0.47 6.73
C GLY A 823 54.13 0.34 7.38
N ARG A 824 54.34 1.64 7.63
CA ARG A 824 53.60 2.51 8.56
C ARG A 824 52.94 3.67 7.79
N ILE A 825 51.80 4.16 8.31
CA ILE A 825 51.19 5.51 8.18
C ILE A 825 50.48 5.87 6.85
N GLY A 826 49.23 6.38 6.98
CA GLY A 826 48.66 7.35 6.05
C GLY A 826 47.14 7.34 6.01
N GLY A 827 46.47 8.09 6.89
CA GLY A 827 45.04 8.36 6.77
C GLY A 827 44.77 9.50 5.79
N THR A 828 43.70 9.38 5.02
CA THR A 828 42.79 10.47 4.60
C THR A 828 41.57 9.81 3.95
N GLY A 829 40.37 10.24 4.36
CA GLY A 829 39.12 9.79 3.76
C GLY A 829 39.02 10.25 2.31
N SER A 830 38.65 9.32 1.43
CA SER A 830 38.36 9.61 0.03
C SER A 830 36.85 9.59 -0.19
N VAL A 831 36.35 10.72 -0.67
CA VAL A 831 35.09 10.89 -1.38
C VAL A 831 35.18 10.07 -2.67
N VAL A 832 34.24 9.17 -2.91
CA VAL A 832 34.11 8.46 -4.19
C VAL A 832 33.16 9.25 -5.09
N TRP A 833 33.73 9.90 -6.10
CA TRP A 833 33.01 10.33 -7.30
C TRP A 833 33.15 9.22 -8.35
N LEU A 834 32.03 8.77 -8.93
CA LEU A 834 32.02 7.94 -10.13
C LEU A 834 31.56 8.81 -11.31
N HIS A 835 32.54 9.31 -12.08
CA HIS A 835 32.32 9.79 -13.44
C HIS A 835 32.39 8.58 -14.39
N ARG A 836 31.36 8.40 -15.22
CA ARG A 836 31.46 7.64 -16.48
C ARG A 836 31.29 8.63 -17.62
N GLY A 837 32.36 8.84 -18.37
CA GLY A 837 32.35 9.63 -19.60
C GLY A 837 31.80 8.81 -20.75
N PHE A 838 30.96 9.44 -21.57
CA PHE A 838 30.76 9.08 -22.97
C PHE A 838 30.99 10.34 -23.80
N GLY A 839 32.03 10.29 -24.64
CA GLY A 839 32.36 11.35 -25.57
C GLY A 839 31.39 11.36 -26.74
N GLY A 840 30.78 12.52 -26.98
CA GLY A 840 30.10 12.83 -28.23
C GLY A 840 31.05 13.55 -29.20
N GLY A 841 31.07 13.11 -30.45
CA GLY A 841 31.61 13.85 -31.59
C GLY A 841 30.49 14.18 -32.57
N ARG A 842 30.27 15.48 -32.83
CA ARG A 842 29.27 16.05 -33.76
C ARG A 842 29.80 16.14 -35.20
N ARG A 843 28.89 16.10 -36.19
CA ARG A 843 28.68 17.04 -37.35
C ARG A 843 27.63 16.40 -38.31
N ALA A 844 26.42 16.98 -38.48
CA ALA A 844 25.99 17.95 -39.53
C ALA A 844 26.27 17.45 -40.97
N GLN A 845 25.31 17.23 -41.88
CA GLN A 845 24.48 18.22 -42.60
C GLN A 845 23.35 17.56 -43.45
N ASP A 846 22.34 18.38 -43.77
CA ASP A 846 21.27 18.34 -44.80
C ASP A 846 21.19 17.22 -45.85
N LEU A 847 19.95 16.76 -46.14
CA LEU A 847 19.27 16.92 -47.45
C LEU A 847 17.81 16.41 -47.42
N ARG A 848 16.93 17.19 -48.05
CA ARG A 848 15.48 16.98 -48.24
C ARG A 848 15.17 16.06 -49.46
N PRO A 849 13.89 15.64 -49.67
CA PRO A 849 13.47 14.36 -50.28
C PRO A 849 13.03 14.48 -51.75
N ARG A 850 12.70 13.34 -52.41
CA ARG A 850 11.53 13.17 -53.31
C ARG A 850 11.34 11.71 -53.86
N PRO A 851 10.14 11.36 -54.40
CA PRO A 851 9.55 10.01 -54.50
C PRO A 851 9.38 9.45 -55.94
N ALA A 852 8.95 8.18 -56.10
CA ALA A 852 8.20 7.65 -57.27
C ALA A 852 7.75 6.19 -56.98
N ARG A 853 6.43 5.90 -56.91
CA ARG A 853 5.49 5.44 -57.97
C ARG A 853 5.49 3.91 -58.27
N GLN A 854 4.35 3.30 -57.91
CA GLN A 854 3.60 2.15 -58.50
C GLN A 854 3.66 2.03 -60.05
N PRO A 855 3.00 1.03 -60.71
CA PRO A 855 2.38 -0.25 -60.27
C PRO A 855 2.66 -1.44 -61.24
N SER A 856 2.19 -2.66 -60.91
CA SER A 856 1.35 -3.48 -61.82
C SER A 856 1.04 -4.86 -61.23
N ALA A 857 -0.25 -5.21 -61.25
CA ALA A 857 -0.77 -6.55 -61.06
C ALA A 857 -1.20 -7.11 -62.42
N ARG A 858 -0.98 -8.41 -62.68
CA ARG A 858 -1.93 -9.25 -63.43
C ARG A 858 -1.64 -10.75 -63.33
N ARG A 859 -2.61 -11.42 -62.69
CA ARG A 859 -3.11 -12.80 -62.79
C ARG A 859 -2.52 -13.73 -63.87
N ARG A 860 -2.25 -14.97 -63.44
CA ARG A 860 -2.64 -16.32 -63.94
C ARG A 860 -2.14 -17.30 -62.87
N GLY A 861 -2.75 -18.39 -62.45
CA GLY A 861 -3.87 -19.26 -62.81
C GLY A 861 -3.72 -20.48 -61.87
N GLY A 862 -4.80 -21.22 -61.58
CA GLY A 862 -4.82 -22.35 -60.62
C GLY A 862 -3.81 -23.48 -60.93
N GLY A 863 -3.61 -24.46 -60.06
CA GLY A 863 -4.28 -24.80 -58.82
C GLY A 863 -3.65 -26.03 -58.18
N GLN A 864 -4.42 -26.63 -57.27
CA GLN A 864 -4.38 -28.00 -56.75
C GLN A 864 -3.22 -28.46 -55.84
N ASP A 865 -3.70 -28.84 -54.64
CA ASP A 865 -3.46 -30.07 -53.89
C ASP A 865 -2.16 -30.26 -53.10
N GLY A 866 -2.34 -30.40 -51.78
CA GLY A 866 -1.90 -31.61 -51.10
C GLY A 866 -1.02 -31.42 -49.87
N ARG A 867 -1.68 -31.60 -48.70
CA ARG A 867 -1.18 -31.82 -47.33
C ARG A 867 -1.00 -30.61 -46.44
#